data_AF-A0A0L0S928-F1
#
_entry.id   AF-A0A0L0S928-F1
#
_cell.length_a   1.000
_cell.length_b   1.000
_cell.length_c   1.000
_cell.angle_alpha   90.00
_cell.angle_beta   90.00
_cell.angle_gamma   90.00
#
_symmetry.space_group_name_H-M   'P 1'
#
loop_
_entity.id
_entity.type
_entity.pdbx_description
1 polymer ?
#
loop_
_entity_poly.entity_id
_entity_poly.type
_entity_poly.pdbx_seq_one_letter_code
_entity_poly.pdbx_strand_id
1 'polypeptide(L)'
;MSSTTPLSAPVLDSFKAAAADNAPAAPIMVTVHSQPMRQLNFALRGRDVTLFLPQDLYFLADEVVKTDFAASNATATADATVPSEMQVLAALMAKVDARCRAAGTTVATATNDSDAHSPTSATADATVSATVSASRAKIAAYLPLLKALVADFHRRYLATSNNVHVAVRDHVGFSTETSEDDASPAYVQVLAAYYAAVETLSRFLPAGEAADALAKLTKPATPALFRKPLQGQTPAAAPAVFAVFGGQGNTTAYLDELRECEAIYGTPIRALVDAADAHLAKLLQSSKANVRGLFTNGLSVRNWLDQPARAPDADYLVAAPVSMPLIGLTQLAWYLATVTAAGSNFAEARNKWFVAASGHSQGIIPAVVLAASNSESAFLANTLQALTLLFHIGTQATLAFPPTSVPPRVTADSEENGEGTPSPMLAVSGNLPLKALRGHIDETNRHLPSDKQVQVALVNGPKNVVVAGPPQSLYGLNLRLRKVKTPAGKDESRVPHHQRGVKFSSRFLPISAPFHSTYLASAVDRVRELVADKTLGVTFLAKDLAVPVFATSSGKDLRALDVADVAVFLAEEICTRPVDWELATAFKPTTHFVDFGPGGASGVGGLIHRNKEGSGAQVILASVFDDVSGMLGRLALLDARRDMIQYAPHWAKEHRPRLVKVGDAVHLDTKFTRLIGRPPVMVAGMTPTTVSAQFVSATLNAGYHVELAGGGHFTEAMLRDKVKDIMTRVAPGNAITINMMFLNPRQWAFQYPLVQALRREGYPVEGVCVAAGVPSFEVAGEILTSLAACGIKHVAFKPGSADAIMQVVRIAEAHPSMPILLQWTGGRAGGHHSFEDMHAPMLEHYAAIRRCKNIVLVAGSGLGGVQDTLPYLTGDWGAGLCASRNAV
;
A
#
# COMPACT_ATOMS: atom_id res chain seq x y z
N MET A 1 -56.12 -37.01 3.65
CA MET A 1 -56.01 -36.54 2.26
C MET A 1 -54.54 -36.68 1.86
N SER A 2 -54.01 -37.87 1.53
CA SER A 2 -54.11 -38.57 0.22
C SER A 2 -53.97 -37.57 -0.94
N SER A 3 -52.95 -37.61 -1.79
CA SER A 3 -52.58 -38.71 -2.71
C SER A 3 -51.18 -38.42 -3.33
N THR A 4 -50.15 -39.25 -3.14
CA THR A 4 -49.60 -40.27 -4.09
C THR A 4 -49.01 -39.76 -5.42
N THR A 5 -47.66 -39.79 -5.51
CA THR A 5 -46.73 -40.44 -6.50
C THR A 5 -47.16 -40.73 -7.97
N PRO A 6 -46.25 -40.99 -8.97
CA PRO A 6 -44.80 -41.32 -8.91
C PRO A 6 -43.85 -40.76 -10.03
N LEU A 7 -42.58 -41.14 -9.87
CA LEU A 7 -41.41 -41.10 -10.76
C LEU A 7 -41.61 -41.38 -12.27
N SER A 8 -40.80 -40.71 -13.09
CA SER A 8 -40.18 -41.28 -14.29
C SER A 8 -38.87 -40.55 -14.66
N ALA A 9 -37.74 -41.26 -14.66
CA ALA A 9 -36.57 -40.95 -15.49
C ALA A 9 -36.92 -41.28 -16.96
N PRO A 10 -36.25 -40.76 -18.02
CA PRO A 10 -34.81 -41.02 -18.21
C PRO A 10 -34.00 -40.04 -19.13
N VAL A 11 -32.71 -40.37 -19.24
CA VAL A 11 -31.84 -40.27 -20.45
C VAL A 11 -31.08 -38.97 -20.77
N LEU A 12 -29.75 -39.15 -20.79
CA LEU A 12 -28.73 -38.39 -21.52
C LEU A 12 -29.15 -38.15 -22.98
N ASP A 13 -29.12 -36.91 -23.45
CA ASP A 13 -28.51 -36.54 -24.75
C ASP A 13 -28.78 -35.07 -25.06
N SER A 14 -27.77 -34.22 -24.87
CA SER A 14 -27.72 -32.91 -25.51
C SER A 14 -26.27 -32.48 -25.73
N PHE A 15 -25.52 -33.33 -26.45
CA PHE A 15 -24.41 -32.91 -27.30
C PHE A 15 -24.80 -33.29 -28.73
N LYS A 16 -24.67 -32.35 -29.66
CA LYS A 16 -24.94 -32.42 -31.12
C LYS A 16 -26.29 -31.89 -31.59
N ALA A 17 -26.34 -30.58 -31.85
CA ALA A 17 -27.18 -30.00 -32.91
C ALA A 17 -26.68 -28.59 -33.29
N ALA A 18 -25.56 -28.54 -34.02
CA ALA A 18 -25.17 -27.40 -34.86
C ALA A 18 -24.09 -27.88 -35.85
N ALA A 19 -24.45 -28.87 -36.67
CA ALA A 19 -23.62 -29.36 -37.77
C ALA A 19 -24.56 -29.81 -38.90
N ALA A 20 -25.02 -28.87 -39.71
CA ALA A 20 -25.58 -29.12 -41.04
C ALA A 20 -25.86 -27.76 -41.71
N ASP A 21 -24.81 -27.17 -42.29
CA ASP A 21 -24.91 -26.29 -43.47
C ASP A 21 -23.48 -26.16 -44.04
N ASN A 22 -23.05 -27.23 -44.71
CA ASN A 22 -21.80 -27.26 -45.48
C ASN A 22 -22.10 -27.93 -46.82
N ALA A 23 -22.51 -27.12 -47.80
CA ALA A 23 -22.35 -27.45 -49.21
C ALA A 23 -20.98 -26.89 -49.67
N PRO A 24 -20.17 -27.66 -50.41
CA PRO A 24 -18.84 -27.23 -50.80
C PRO A 24 -18.93 -26.19 -51.93
N ALA A 25 -18.59 -24.94 -51.64
CA ALA A 25 -18.25 -23.97 -52.67
C ALA A 25 -16.90 -24.36 -53.30
N ALA A 26 -16.82 -24.31 -54.63
CA ALA A 26 -15.63 -24.64 -55.40
C ALA A 26 -14.37 -23.88 -54.90
N PRO A 27 -13.20 -24.52 -54.90
CA PRO A 27 -11.99 -23.90 -54.36
C PRO A 27 -11.53 -22.78 -55.29
N ILE A 28 -11.70 -21.53 -54.87
CA ILE A 28 -10.86 -20.46 -55.38
C ILE A 28 -9.49 -20.68 -54.74
N MET A 29 -8.57 -21.33 -55.48
CA MET A 29 -7.16 -21.35 -55.15
C MET A 29 -6.64 -19.90 -55.19
N VAL A 30 -6.69 -19.22 -54.05
CA VAL A 30 -5.73 -18.17 -53.75
C VAL A 30 -4.55 -18.86 -53.10
N THR A 31 -3.49 -19.05 -53.87
CA THR A 31 -2.20 -19.50 -53.36
C THR A 31 -1.67 -18.45 -52.39
N VAL A 32 -2.03 -18.55 -51.11
CA VAL A 32 -1.32 -17.82 -50.06
C VAL A 32 0.02 -18.51 -49.92
N HIS A 33 1.06 -17.93 -50.53
CA HIS A 33 2.43 -18.31 -50.24
C HIS A 33 2.68 -18.08 -48.73
N SER A 34 2.49 -19.10 -47.90
CA SER A 34 2.97 -19.09 -46.53
C SER A 34 4.49 -19.02 -46.60
N GLN A 35 5.08 -17.89 -46.23
CA GLN A 35 6.53 -17.77 -46.21
C GLN A 35 7.13 -18.85 -45.29
N PRO A 36 8.25 -19.48 -45.67
CA PRO A 36 8.89 -20.50 -44.84
C PRO A 36 9.37 -19.89 -43.52
N MET A 37 8.94 -20.49 -42.41
CA MET A 37 9.40 -20.12 -41.06
C MET A 37 10.76 -20.78 -40.78
N ARG A 38 11.68 -20.04 -40.17
CA ARG A 38 13.00 -20.53 -39.71
C ARG A 38 13.14 -20.36 -38.20
N GLN A 39 13.83 -21.31 -37.59
CA GLN A 39 14.17 -21.31 -36.18
C GLN A 39 15.50 -20.59 -35.95
N LEU A 40 15.50 -19.53 -35.14
CA LEU A 40 16.68 -18.84 -34.64
C LEU A 40 16.88 -19.24 -33.17
N ASN A 41 18.02 -19.86 -32.86
CA ASN A 41 18.44 -20.14 -31.49
C ASN A 41 19.55 -19.17 -31.12
N PHE A 42 19.43 -18.52 -29.97
CA PHE A 42 20.42 -17.58 -29.47
C PHE A 42 20.43 -17.59 -27.95
N ALA A 43 21.56 -17.17 -27.37
CA ALA A 43 21.73 -17.12 -25.93
C ALA A 43 22.19 -15.73 -25.49
N LEU A 44 21.73 -15.31 -24.31
CA LEU A 44 22.26 -14.14 -23.60
C LEU A 44 22.58 -14.53 -22.16
N ARG A 45 23.82 -14.29 -21.73
CA ARG A 45 24.34 -14.60 -20.39
C ARG A 45 23.95 -16.02 -19.91
N GLY A 46 24.12 -17.01 -20.79
CA GLY A 46 23.85 -18.42 -20.48
C GLY A 46 22.38 -18.87 -20.55
N ARG A 47 21.44 -18.00 -20.93
CA ARG A 47 20.03 -18.38 -21.17
C ARG A 47 19.75 -18.53 -22.67
N ASP A 48 19.45 -19.75 -23.10
CA ASP A 48 19.02 -20.04 -24.48
C ASP A 48 17.56 -19.66 -24.72
N VAL A 49 17.29 -19.08 -25.89
CA VAL A 49 15.96 -18.71 -26.38
C VAL A 49 15.82 -19.13 -27.85
N THR A 50 14.63 -19.63 -28.19
CA THR A 50 14.28 -20.01 -29.56
C THR A 50 13.20 -19.10 -30.11
N LEU A 51 13.41 -18.53 -31.30
CA LEU A 51 12.43 -17.73 -32.06
C LEU A 51 12.09 -18.40 -33.39
N PHE A 52 10.82 -18.32 -33.79
CA PHE A 52 10.37 -18.74 -35.11
C PHE A 52 9.98 -17.51 -35.91
N LEU A 53 10.70 -17.22 -36.99
CA LEU A 53 10.52 -16.03 -37.81
C LEU A 53 10.41 -16.39 -39.29
N PRO A 54 9.65 -15.64 -40.09
CA PRO A 54 9.73 -15.68 -41.55
C PRO A 54 11.18 -15.54 -42.04
N GLN A 55 11.51 -16.17 -43.16
CA GLN A 55 12.89 -16.24 -43.67
C GLN A 55 13.56 -14.88 -43.87
N ASP A 56 12.82 -13.86 -44.30
CA ASP A 56 13.30 -12.48 -44.45
C ASP A 56 13.62 -11.81 -43.10
N LEU A 57 12.76 -12.00 -42.09
CA LEU A 57 12.98 -11.46 -40.73
C LEU A 57 14.06 -12.21 -39.96
N TYR A 58 14.25 -13.50 -40.25
CA TYR A 58 15.28 -14.34 -39.62
C TYR A 58 16.67 -13.72 -39.78
N PHE A 59 17.04 -13.28 -41.00
CA PHE A 59 18.39 -12.76 -41.24
C PHE A 59 18.64 -11.44 -40.53
N LEU A 60 17.62 -10.59 -40.41
CA LEU A 60 17.70 -9.34 -39.65
C LEU A 60 17.85 -9.61 -38.15
N ALA A 61 17.11 -10.58 -37.61
CA ALA A 61 17.22 -10.96 -36.20
C ALA A 61 18.58 -11.60 -35.88
N ASP A 62 19.07 -12.49 -36.75
CA ASP A 62 20.38 -13.13 -36.63
C ASP A 62 21.52 -12.11 -36.69
N GLU A 63 21.40 -11.09 -37.56
CA GLU A 63 22.34 -9.96 -37.61
C GLU A 63 22.39 -9.23 -36.27
N VAL A 64 21.23 -8.82 -35.72
CA VAL A 64 21.14 -8.11 -34.43
C VAL A 64 21.76 -8.94 -33.31
N VAL A 65 21.42 -10.23 -33.22
CA VAL A 65 21.98 -11.14 -32.22
C VAL A 65 23.50 -11.21 -32.34
N LYS A 66 24.04 -11.43 -33.55
CA LYS A 66 25.49 -11.55 -33.76
C LYS A 66 26.25 -10.28 -33.43
N THR A 67 25.69 -9.11 -33.74
CA THR A 67 26.38 -7.84 -33.50
C THR A 67 26.22 -7.33 -32.07
N ASP A 68 25.03 -7.45 -31.49
CA ASP A 68 24.69 -6.77 -30.23
C ASP A 68 24.83 -7.68 -28.99
N PHE A 69 24.79 -9.01 -29.14
CA PHE A 69 24.84 -9.94 -27.99
C PHE A 69 26.20 -10.62 -27.83
N ALA A 70 27.03 -10.67 -28.89
CA ALA A 70 28.35 -11.28 -28.85
C ALA A 70 29.28 -10.63 -27.81
N ALA A 71 29.23 -9.29 -27.69
CA ALA A 71 30.01 -8.56 -26.69
C ALA A 71 29.52 -8.82 -25.26
N SER A 72 28.20 -8.84 -25.04
CA SER A 72 27.60 -9.06 -23.72
C SER A 72 27.79 -10.47 -23.17
N ASN A 73 27.93 -11.47 -24.04
CA ASN A 73 28.25 -12.85 -23.64
C ASN A 73 29.73 -13.04 -23.30
N ALA A 74 30.62 -12.23 -23.87
CA ALA A 74 32.06 -12.31 -23.60
C ALA A 74 32.46 -11.68 -22.25
N THR A 75 31.63 -10.78 -21.72
CA THR A 75 31.88 -10.07 -20.45
C THR A 75 31.15 -10.69 -19.25
N ALA A 76 30.33 -11.72 -19.45
CA ALA A 76 29.57 -12.34 -18.36
C ALA A 76 30.51 -13.09 -17.39
N THR A 77 30.51 -12.70 -16.12
CA THR A 77 31.26 -13.39 -15.05
C THR A 77 30.56 -14.68 -14.64
N ALA A 78 31.31 -15.63 -14.06
CA ALA A 78 30.77 -16.92 -13.63
C ALA A 78 29.70 -16.82 -12.52
N ASP A 79 29.67 -15.72 -11.78
CA ASP A 79 28.71 -15.43 -10.70
C ASP A 79 27.49 -14.60 -11.16
N ALA A 80 27.38 -14.23 -12.44
CA ALA A 80 26.25 -13.45 -12.95
C ALA A 80 24.94 -14.25 -12.86
N THR A 81 23.88 -13.63 -12.34
CA THR A 81 22.55 -14.22 -12.30
C THR A 81 22.04 -14.51 -13.71
N VAL A 82 21.69 -15.77 -13.98
CA VAL A 82 21.20 -16.18 -15.30
C VAL A 82 19.83 -15.53 -15.57
N PRO A 83 19.68 -14.73 -16.65
CA PRO A 83 18.43 -14.04 -16.92
C PRO A 83 17.30 -15.01 -17.26
N SER A 84 16.06 -14.59 -17.05
CA SER A 84 14.86 -15.27 -17.56
C SER A 84 14.76 -15.18 -19.09
N GLU A 85 14.03 -16.09 -19.71
CA GLU A 85 13.73 -16.04 -21.15
C GLU A 85 13.08 -14.70 -21.55
N MET A 86 12.19 -14.18 -20.70
CA MET A 86 11.50 -12.90 -20.92
C MET A 86 12.48 -11.73 -20.96
N GLN A 87 13.50 -11.71 -20.09
CA GLN A 87 14.56 -10.69 -20.11
C GLN A 87 15.36 -10.74 -21.40
N VAL A 88 15.74 -11.94 -21.86
CA VAL A 88 16.50 -12.09 -23.11
C VAL A 88 15.69 -11.62 -24.32
N LEU A 89 14.40 -11.97 -24.38
CA LEU A 89 13.52 -11.53 -25.45
C LEU A 89 13.30 -10.01 -25.43
N ALA A 90 13.13 -9.43 -24.24
CA ALA A 90 13.00 -7.99 -24.06
C ALA A 90 14.28 -7.24 -24.46
N ALA A 91 15.46 -7.79 -24.14
CA ALA A 91 16.74 -7.23 -24.57
C ALA A 91 16.87 -7.21 -26.11
N LEU A 92 16.47 -8.28 -26.79
CA LEU A 92 16.47 -8.33 -28.26
C LEU A 92 15.49 -7.30 -28.83
N MET A 93 14.28 -7.24 -28.28
CA MET A 93 13.27 -6.27 -28.65
C MET A 93 13.77 -4.82 -28.48
N ALA A 94 14.47 -4.51 -27.38
CA ALA A 94 15.07 -3.20 -27.14
C ALA A 94 16.15 -2.83 -28.18
N LYS A 95 17.00 -3.80 -28.59
CA LYS A 95 18.01 -3.56 -29.65
C LYS A 95 17.37 -3.31 -31.01
N VAL A 96 16.34 -4.09 -31.37
CA VAL A 96 15.59 -3.89 -32.62
C VAL A 96 14.85 -2.54 -32.60
N ASP A 97 14.22 -2.19 -31.47
CA ASP A 97 13.58 -0.89 -31.28
C ASP A 97 14.57 0.26 -31.46
N ALA A 98 15.75 0.17 -30.83
CA ALA A 98 16.81 1.17 -30.96
C ALA A 98 17.24 1.37 -32.42
N ARG A 99 17.36 0.29 -33.21
CA ARG A 99 17.64 0.38 -34.67
C ARG A 99 16.51 1.07 -35.44
N CYS A 100 15.26 0.81 -35.08
CA CYS A 100 14.11 1.51 -35.66
C CYS A 100 14.15 3.02 -35.32
N ARG A 101 14.42 3.38 -34.06
CA ARG A 101 14.47 4.77 -33.60
C ARG A 101 15.66 5.55 -34.15
N ALA A 102 16.87 4.97 -34.20
CA ALA A 102 18.09 5.61 -34.70
C ALA A 102 17.98 6.01 -36.18
N ALA A 103 17.24 5.22 -36.98
CA ALA A 103 16.93 5.55 -38.35
C ALA A 103 15.82 6.63 -38.45
N GLY A 104 14.94 6.75 -37.46
CA GLY A 104 13.94 7.82 -37.36
C GLY A 104 14.50 9.20 -37.03
N THR A 105 15.48 9.29 -36.12
CA THR A 105 16.12 10.56 -35.74
C THR A 105 16.92 11.19 -36.88
N THR A 106 17.58 10.38 -37.72
CA THR A 106 18.31 10.87 -38.90
C THR A 106 17.40 11.53 -39.93
N VAL A 107 16.15 11.09 -40.03
CA VAL A 107 15.15 11.70 -40.94
C VAL A 107 14.69 13.07 -40.44
N ALA A 108 14.45 13.21 -39.13
CA ALA A 108 13.98 14.46 -38.52
C ALA A 108 15.05 15.57 -38.51
N THR A 109 16.33 15.21 -38.30
CA THR A 109 17.45 16.16 -38.37
C THR A 109 17.70 16.64 -39.80
N ALA A 110 17.63 15.72 -40.78
CA ALA A 110 17.84 16.03 -42.19
C ALA A 110 16.76 16.94 -42.80
N THR A 111 15.53 16.89 -42.29
CA THR A 111 14.43 17.80 -42.73
C THR A 111 14.46 19.17 -42.05
N ASN A 112 15.07 19.31 -40.87
CA ASN A 112 15.17 20.60 -40.18
C ASN A 112 16.36 21.44 -40.70
N ASP A 113 17.44 20.81 -41.16
CA ASP A 113 18.60 21.52 -41.74
C ASP A 113 18.34 22.10 -43.14
N SER A 114 17.36 21.56 -43.89
CA SER A 114 16.98 22.10 -45.20
C SER A 114 16.20 23.42 -45.14
N ASP A 115 15.57 23.74 -44.00
CA ASP A 115 14.79 24.97 -43.81
C ASP A 115 15.64 26.17 -43.35
N ALA A 116 16.92 25.95 -43.01
CA ALA A 116 17.79 26.96 -42.41
C ALA A 116 18.84 27.60 -43.36
N HIS A 117 18.96 27.17 -44.62
CA HIS A 117 19.99 27.67 -45.55
C HIS A 117 19.45 28.18 -46.90
N SER A 118 19.98 29.31 -47.37
CA SER A 118 19.70 29.93 -48.67
C SER A 118 20.02 29.00 -49.86
N PRO A 119 19.39 29.17 -51.04
CA PRO A 119 19.39 28.17 -52.10
C PRO A 119 20.71 28.18 -52.87
N THR A 120 21.68 27.38 -52.45
CA THR A 120 22.87 27.08 -53.27
C THR A 120 23.25 25.61 -53.20
N SER A 121 23.00 24.92 -54.33
CA SER A 121 23.49 23.61 -54.80
C SER A 121 22.49 22.43 -54.74
N ALA A 122 22.07 21.99 -55.93
CA ALA A 122 21.23 20.80 -56.16
C ALA A 122 21.87 19.48 -55.66
N THR A 123 23.18 19.49 -55.38
CA THR A 123 23.94 18.37 -54.81
C THR A 123 23.72 18.17 -53.32
N ALA A 124 23.45 19.24 -52.55
CA ALA A 124 23.15 19.15 -51.13
C ALA A 124 21.76 18.54 -50.89
N ASP A 125 20.75 18.99 -51.63
CA ASP A 125 19.38 18.45 -51.59
C ASP A 125 19.31 16.97 -52.01
N ALA A 126 20.09 16.56 -53.01
CA ALA A 126 20.15 15.15 -53.42
C ALA A 126 20.76 14.25 -52.32
N THR A 127 21.76 14.76 -51.59
CA THR A 127 22.43 14.01 -50.52
C THR A 127 21.56 13.91 -49.27
N VAL A 128 20.84 14.99 -48.92
CA VAL A 128 19.83 15.01 -47.85
C VAL A 128 18.67 14.06 -48.18
N SER A 129 18.14 14.13 -49.41
CA SER A 129 17.07 13.25 -49.89
C SER A 129 17.48 11.78 -49.91
N ALA A 130 18.71 11.46 -50.35
CA ALA A 130 19.25 10.10 -50.31
C ALA A 130 19.44 9.59 -48.87
N THR A 131 19.87 10.44 -47.94
CA THR A 131 20.04 10.10 -46.53
C THR A 131 18.69 9.85 -45.85
N VAL A 132 17.69 10.70 -46.11
CA VAL A 132 16.31 10.52 -45.65
C VAL A 132 15.68 9.25 -46.22
N SER A 133 15.91 8.97 -47.50
CA SER A 133 15.43 7.75 -48.18
C SER A 133 16.09 6.48 -47.61
N ALA A 134 17.41 6.50 -47.38
CA ALA A 134 18.15 5.39 -46.79
C ALA A 134 17.75 5.13 -45.33
N SER A 135 17.52 6.18 -44.55
CA SER A 135 17.02 6.06 -43.17
C SER A 135 15.57 5.55 -43.14
N ARG A 136 14.68 6.03 -44.02
CA ARG A 136 13.32 5.47 -44.17
C ARG A 136 13.35 3.99 -44.58
N ALA A 137 14.27 3.60 -45.45
CA ALA A 137 14.46 2.20 -45.85
C ALA A 137 14.92 1.31 -44.68
N LYS A 138 15.81 1.81 -43.80
CA LYS A 138 16.24 1.10 -42.59
C LYS A 138 15.12 0.93 -41.55
N ILE A 139 14.30 1.97 -41.33
CA ILE A 139 13.10 1.86 -40.47
C ILE A 139 12.15 0.80 -41.06
N ALA A 140 11.89 0.87 -42.36
CA ALA A 140 11.02 -0.08 -43.06
C ALA A 140 11.52 -1.53 -42.99
N ALA A 141 12.84 -1.74 -42.86
CA ALA A 141 13.43 -3.08 -42.76
C ALA A 141 13.24 -3.72 -41.38
N TYR A 142 13.45 -2.99 -40.27
CA TYR A 142 13.37 -3.57 -38.91
C TYR A 142 11.99 -3.49 -38.27
N LEU A 143 11.09 -2.61 -38.74
CA LEU A 143 9.74 -2.46 -38.19
C LEU A 143 8.90 -3.77 -38.25
N PRO A 144 8.93 -4.56 -39.34
CA PRO A 144 8.26 -5.87 -39.39
C PRO A 144 8.84 -6.87 -38.38
N LEU A 145 10.16 -6.84 -38.15
CA LEU A 145 10.81 -7.68 -37.12
C LEU A 145 10.36 -7.27 -35.72
N LEU A 146 10.33 -5.97 -35.41
CA LEU A 146 9.83 -5.47 -34.12
C LEU A 146 8.38 -5.90 -33.87
N LYS A 147 7.53 -5.82 -34.89
CA LYS A 147 6.14 -6.30 -34.84
C LYS A 147 6.07 -7.80 -34.55
N ALA A 148 6.91 -8.60 -35.21
CA ALA A 148 6.98 -10.05 -34.99
C ALA A 148 7.43 -10.38 -33.57
N LEU A 149 8.41 -9.64 -33.01
CA LEU A 149 8.87 -9.82 -31.63
C LEU A 149 7.78 -9.47 -30.60
N VAL A 150 7.05 -8.37 -30.79
CA VAL A 150 5.91 -8.01 -29.92
C VAL A 150 4.80 -9.06 -30.01
N ALA A 151 4.48 -9.55 -31.21
CA ALA A 151 3.49 -10.61 -31.39
C ALA A 151 3.92 -11.92 -30.70
N ASP A 152 5.20 -12.29 -30.81
CA ASP A 152 5.76 -13.47 -30.15
C ASP A 152 5.75 -13.33 -28.63
N PHE A 153 6.12 -12.16 -28.12
CA PHE A 153 6.07 -11.83 -26.69
C PHE A 153 4.64 -11.95 -26.13
N HIS A 154 3.66 -11.40 -26.84
CA HIS A 154 2.25 -11.54 -26.47
C HIS A 154 1.80 -12.99 -26.48
N ARG A 155 2.18 -13.76 -27.50
CA ARG A 155 1.84 -15.18 -27.63
C ARG A 155 2.41 -16.01 -26.48
N ARG A 156 3.64 -15.72 -26.02
CA ARG A 156 4.28 -16.43 -24.90
C ARG A 156 3.72 -16.05 -23.54
N TYR A 157 3.52 -14.75 -23.30
CA TYR A 157 3.35 -14.24 -21.94
C TYR A 157 2.00 -13.55 -21.67
N LEU A 158 1.28 -13.10 -22.71
CA LEU A 158 0.06 -12.28 -22.57
C LEU A 158 -1.19 -12.89 -23.24
N ALA A 159 -1.09 -14.12 -23.76
CA ALA A 159 -2.16 -14.77 -24.53
C ALA A 159 -3.47 -14.95 -23.73
N THR A 160 -3.39 -15.04 -22.40
CA THR A 160 -4.56 -15.12 -21.50
C THR A 160 -5.17 -13.76 -21.15
N SER A 161 -4.81 -12.69 -21.88
CA SER A 161 -5.38 -11.34 -21.78
C SER A 161 -5.10 -10.62 -20.45
N ASN A 162 -3.94 -10.81 -19.84
CA ASN A 162 -3.54 -10.01 -18.66
C ASN A 162 -2.56 -8.90 -19.04
N ASN A 163 -2.26 -8.02 -18.08
CA ASN A 163 -1.35 -6.90 -18.27
C ASN A 163 0.13 -7.34 -18.28
N VAL A 164 0.99 -6.64 -19.01
CA VAL A 164 2.43 -6.92 -19.07
C VAL A 164 3.09 -6.90 -17.70
N HIS A 165 2.64 -6.03 -16.80
CA HIS A 165 3.14 -5.98 -15.42
C HIS A 165 2.90 -7.29 -14.66
N VAL A 166 1.78 -7.98 -14.92
CA VAL A 166 1.49 -9.28 -14.30
C VAL A 166 2.43 -10.36 -14.84
N ALA A 167 2.70 -10.36 -16.14
CA ALA A 167 3.67 -11.28 -16.74
C ALA A 167 5.09 -11.04 -16.19
N VAL A 168 5.48 -9.78 -16.00
CA VAL A 168 6.79 -9.45 -15.40
C VAL A 168 6.89 -9.96 -13.98
N ARG A 169 5.83 -9.84 -13.15
CA ARG A 169 5.81 -10.48 -11.82
C ARG A 169 6.09 -11.98 -11.92
N ASP A 170 5.37 -12.66 -12.80
CA ASP A 170 5.35 -14.13 -12.86
C ASP A 170 6.63 -14.74 -13.45
N HIS A 171 7.36 -13.98 -14.29
CA HIS A 171 8.54 -14.48 -15.01
C HIS A 171 9.88 -13.82 -14.61
N VAL A 172 9.85 -12.63 -13.99
CA VAL A 172 11.05 -11.85 -13.64
C VAL A 172 11.06 -11.48 -12.15
N GLY A 173 9.90 -11.10 -11.59
CA GLY A 173 9.79 -10.54 -10.24
C GLY A 173 10.12 -9.04 -10.19
N PHE A 174 9.88 -8.41 -9.04
CA PHE A 174 10.07 -6.97 -8.81
C PHE A 174 11.19 -6.66 -7.81
N SER A 175 12.30 -7.42 -7.87
CA SER A 175 13.48 -7.07 -7.07
C SER A 175 14.06 -5.73 -7.54
N THR A 176 14.37 -4.86 -6.58
CA THR A 176 15.06 -3.58 -6.81
C THR A 176 16.58 -3.76 -6.90
N GLU A 177 17.09 -4.96 -6.68
CA GLU A 177 18.52 -5.26 -6.80
C GLU A 177 18.96 -5.16 -8.27
N THR A 178 20.03 -4.41 -8.50
CA THR A 178 20.72 -4.35 -9.79
C THR A 178 21.93 -5.28 -9.75
N SER A 179 22.15 -6.08 -10.80
CA SER A 179 23.43 -6.77 -10.96
C SER A 179 24.55 -5.74 -11.20
N GLU A 180 25.79 -6.07 -10.82
CA GLU A 180 26.95 -5.17 -11.00
C GLU A 180 27.11 -4.67 -12.46
N ASP A 181 26.63 -5.45 -13.44
CA ASP A 181 26.70 -5.13 -14.87
C ASP A 181 25.55 -4.26 -15.40
N ASP A 182 24.48 -4.01 -14.62
CA ASP A 182 23.23 -3.41 -15.12
C ASP A 182 22.90 -2.08 -14.41
N ALA A 183 22.57 -1.05 -15.19
CA ALA A 183 22.26 0.29 -14.68
C ALA A 183 20.83 0.43 -14.11
N SER A 184 19.97 -0.58 -14.23
CA SER A 184 18.56 -0.53 -13.79
C SER A 184 18.03 -1.91 -13.45
N PRO A 185 17.03 -2.03 -12.56
CA PRO A 185 16.43 -3.32 -12.21
C PRO A 185 15.85 -4.06 -13.41
N ALA A 186 15.88 -5.40 -13.38
CA ALA A 186 15.46 -6.24 -14.51
C ALA A 186 14.02 -5.97 -14.96
N TYR A 187 13.09 -5.74 -14.03
CA TYR A 187 11.69 -5.44 -14.37
C TYR A 187 11.54 -4.10 -15.11
N VAL A 188 12.35 -3.09 -14.74
CA VAL A 188 12.36 -1.78 -15.41
C VAL A 188 12.81 -1.97 -16.85
N GLN A 189 13.89 -2.72 -17.08
CA GLN A 189 14.41 -3.00 -18.41
C GLN A 189 13.36 -3.67 -19.31
N VAL A 190 12.66 -4.70 -18.78
CA VAL A 190 11.65 -5.45 -19.54
C VAL A 190 10.43 -4.57 -19.87
N LEU A 191 9.90 -3.85 -18.88
CA LEU A 191 8.75 -2.97 -19.10
C LEU A 191 9.10 -1.82 -20.05
N ALA A 192 10.26 -1.18 -19.86
CA ALA A 192 10.74 -0.11 -20.73
C ALA A 192 10.87 -0.58 -22.18
N ALA A 193 11.50 -1.74 -22.40
CA ALA A 193 11.62 -2.34 -23.73
C ALA A 193 10.26 -2.59 -24.38
N TYR A 194 9.30 -3.11 -23.61
CA TYR A 194 7.95 -3.38 -24.09
C TYR A 194 7.20 -2.09 -24.48
N TYR A 195 7.13 -1.10 -23.57
CA TYR A 195 6.43 0.15 -23.87
C TYR A 195 7.09 0.93 -25.00
N ALA A 196 8.43 0.95 -25.06
CA ALA A 196 9.16 1.58 -26.15
C ALA A 196 8.86 0.91 -27.51
N ALA A 197 8.84 -0.42 -27.57
CA ALA A 197 8.53 -1.15 -28.79
C ALA A 197 7.09 -0.91 -29.27
N VAL A 198 6.12 -0.96 -28.36
CA VAL A 198 4.70 -0.70 -28.67
C VAL A 198 4.51 0.72 -29.17
N GLU A 199 5.19 1.69 -28.58
CA GLU A 199 5.16 3.09 -29.01
C GLU A 199 5.77 3.28 -30.41
N THR A 200 6.96 2.75 -30.65
CA THR A 200 7.63 2.81 -31.96
C THR A 200 6.74 2.22 -33.05
N LEU A 201 6.15 1.05 -32.79
CA LEU A 201 5.23 0.43 -33.72
C LEU A 201 3.98 1.31 -33.95
N SER A 202 3.39 1.87 -32.90
CA SER A 202 2.22 2.75 -33.00
C SER A 202 2.52 4.03 -33.79
N ARG A 203 3.77 4.53 -33.73
CA ARG A 203 4.20 5.74 -34.42
C ARG A 203 4.54 5.52 -35.89
N PHE A 204 5.19 4.41 -36.22
CA PHE A 204 5.76 4.19 -37.57
C PHE A 204 4.98 3.20 -38.43
N LEU A 205 4.05 2.41 -37.87
CA LEU A 205 3.17 1.59 -38.70
C LEU A 205 2.20 2.45 -39.49
N PRO A 206 2.02 2.18 -40.80
CA PRO A 206 1.04 2.88 -41.60
C PRO A 206 -0.38 2.61 -41.08
N ALA A 207 -1.22 3.64 -41.12
CA ALA A 207 -2.63 3.53 -40.77
C ALA A 207 -3.32 2.46 -41.65
N GLY A 208 -4.22 1.70 -41.04
CA GLY A 208 -4.92 0.58 -41.68
C GLY A 208 -4.81 -0.70 -40.86
N GLU A 209 -5.03 -1.85 -41.52
CA GLU A 209 -5.19 -3.15 -40.86
C GLU A 209 -4.02 -3.53 -39.94
N ALA A 210 -2.78 -3.19 -40.33
CA ALA A 210 -1.60 -3.50 -39.51
C ALA A 210 -1.56 -2.71 -38.19
N ALA A 211 -1.95 -1.44 -38.21
CA ALA A 211 -2.03 -0.59 -37.02
C ALA A 211 -3.23 -1.01 -36.13
N ASP A 212 -4.37 -1.33 -36.74
CA ASP A 212 -5.56 -1.83 -36.02
C ASP A 212 -5.28 -3.18 -35.34
N ALA A 213 -4.57 -4.08 -36.03
CA ALA A 213 -4.16 -5.36 -35.47
C ALA A 213 -3.21 -5.19 -34.28
N LEU A 214 -2.25 -4.25 -34.37
CA LEU A 214 -1.39 -3.93 -33.24
C LEU A 214 -2.19 -3.37 -32.07
N ALA A 215 -3.05 -2.37 -32.32
CA ALA A 215 -3.87 -1.76 -31.28
C ALA A 215 -4.76 -2.79 -30.57
N LYS A 216 -5.31 -3.76 -31.31
CA LYS A 216 -6.06 -4.88 -30.71
C LYS A 216 -5.17 -5.82 -29.89
N LEU A 217 -3.97 -6.12 -30.37
CA LEU A 217 -3.02 -7.01 -29.70
C LEU A 217 -2.49 -6.40 -28.39
N THR A 218 -2.11 -5.13 -28.42
CA THR A 218 -1.44 -4.44 -27.32
C THR A 218 -2.41 -3.79 -26.33
N LYS A 219 -3.71 -3.72 -26.65
CA LYS A 219 -4.72 -3.24 -25.72
C LYS A 219 -4.85 -4.21 -24.54
N PRO A 220 -4.46 -3.78 -23.32
CA PRO A 220 -4.60 -4.62 -22.15
C PRO A 220 -6.08 -4.82 -21.80
N ALA A 221 -6.39 -5.93 -21.12
CA ALA A 221 -7.71 -6.10 -20.55
C ALA A 221 -7.96 -5.08 -19.43
N THR A 222 -9.21 -4.62 -19.31
CA THR A 222 -9.60 -3.69 -18.25
C THR A 222 -9.28 -4.29 -16.88
N PRO A 223 -8.59 -3.56 -15.98
CA PRO A 223 -8.25 -4.08 -14.65
C PRO A 223 -9.50 -4.49 -13.86
N ALA A 224 -9.42 -5.61 -13.13
CA ALA A 224 -10.56 -6.17 -12.42
C ALA A 224 -11.13 -5.22 -11.36
N LEU A 225 -10.25 -4.45 -10.71
CA LEU A 225 -10.59 -3.44 -9.69
C LEU A 225 -11.58 -2.39 -10.21
N PHE A 226 -11.53 -2.07 -11.51
CA PHE A 226 -12.35 -1.03 -12.13
C PHE A 226 -13.50 -1.57 -12.99
N ARG A 227 -13.71 -2.90 -13.00
CA ARG A 227 -14.82 -3.51 -13.75
C ARG A 227 -16.14 -3.36 -13.02
N LYS A 228 -17.22 -3.21 -13.80
CA LYS A 228 -18.58 -3.34 -13.26
C LYS A 228 -18.78 -4.72 -12.61
N PRO A 229 -19.55 -4.81 -11.52
CA PRO A 229 -19.95 -6.10 -10.94
C PRO A 229 -20.71 -6.95 -11.96
N LEU A 230 -20.58 -8.28 -11.88
CA LEU A 230 -21.33 -9.20 -12.73
C LEU A 230 -22.83 -9.16 -12.36
N GLN A 231 -23.70 -9.41 -13.33
CA GLN A 231 -25.14 -9.47 -13.11
C GLN A 231 -25.45 -10.56 -12.06
N GLY A 232 -26.09 -10.18 -10.94
CA GLY A 232 -26.36 -11.07 -9.80
C GLY A 232 -25.37 -10.96 -8.63
N GLN A 233 -24.24 -10.25 -8.76
CA GLN A 233 -23.41 -9.87 -7.62
C GLN A 233 -24.01 -8.65 -6.91
N THR A 234 -24.27 -8.76 -5.61
CA THR A 234 -24.75 -7.62 -4.80
C THR A 234 -23.76 -6.46 -4.81
N PRO A 235 -24.22 -5.18 -4.83
CA PRO A 235 -23.37 -3.99 -4.80
C PRO A 235 -22.31 -3.96 -3.69
N ALA A 236 -22.56 -4.64 -2.56
CA ALA A 236 -21.62 -4.80 -1.45
C ALA A 236 -20.36 -5.64 -1.77
N ALA A 237 -20.27 -6.23 -2.98
CA ALA A 237 -19.11 -6.98 -3.46
C ALA A 237 -18.30 -6.22 -4.53
N ALA A 238 -18.77 -5.06 -5.01
CA ALA A 238 -18.02 -4.28 -6.00
C ALA A 238 -16.95 -3.43 -5.30
N PRO A 239 -15.70 -3.35 -5.83
CA PRO A 239 -14.72 -2.41 -5.33
C PRO A 239 -15.22 -0.97 -5.43
N ALA A 240 -15.19 -0.25 -4.32
CA ALA A 240 -15.32 1.19 -4.25
C ALA A 240 -13.93 1.79 -3.95
N VAL A 241 -13.34 2.46 -4.95
CA VAL A 241 -11.96 2.93 -4.92
C VAL A 241 -11.90 4.42 -4.64
N PHE A 242 -11.10 4.82 -3.65
CA PHE A 242 -10.86 6.21 -3.26
C PHE A 242 -9.44 6.60 -3.64
N ALA A 243 -9.25 7.62 -4.48
CA ALA A 243 -7.93 8.12 -4.84
C ALA A 243 -7.37 9.07 -3.77
N VAL A 244 -6.13 8.88 -3.35
CA VAL A 244 -5.42 9.79 -2.45
C VAL A 244 -4.08 10.22 -3.03
N PHE A 245 -3.70 11.44 -2.70
CA PHE A 245 -2.42 12.03 -3.09
C PHE A 245 -1.71 12.52 -1.83
N GLY A 246 -0.43 12.19 -1.69
CA GLY A 246 0.39 12.63 -0.55
C GLY A 246 0.80 14.10 -0.57
N GLY A 247 1.53 14.53 0.46
CA GLY A 247 2.13 15.85 0.55
C GLY A 247 3.65 15.79 0.77
N GLN A 248 4.25 16.93 1.14
CA GLN A 248 5.65 17.03 1.57
C GLN A 248 5.92 16.29 2.88
N GLY A 249 7.20 16.02 3.16
CA GLY A 249 7.66 15.45 4.43
C GLY A 249 7.71 13.91 4.46
N ASN A 250 7.29 13.24 3.39
CA ASN A 250 7.32 11.77 3.29
C ASN A 250 8.66 11.21 2.79
N THR A 251 9.30 11.89 1.84
CA THR A 251 10.56 11.47 1.22
C THR A 251 11.23 12.63 0.48
N THR A 252 12.55 12.57 0.32
CA THR A 252 13.33 13.42 -0.58
C THR A 252 13.54 12.80 -1.97
N ALA A 253 13.15 11.54 -2.15
CA ALA A 253 13.40 10.73 -3.36
C ALA A 253 12.31 10.84 -4.44
N TYR A 254 11.48 11.89 -4.43
CA TYR A 254 10.39 12.05 -5.41
C TYR A 254 10.91 12.22 -6.86
N LEU A 255 12.15 12.68 -7.05
CA LEU A 255 12.81 12.74 -8.36
C LEU A 255 13.21 11.34 -8.86
N ASP A 256 13.65 10.46 -7.97
CA ASP A 256 14.00 9.08 -8.33
C ASP A 256 12.74 8.31 -8.73
N GLU A 257 11.63 8.50 -8.00
CA GLU A 257 10.33 7.93 -8.39
C GLU A 257 9.85 8.46 -9.76
N LEU A 258 10.03 9.75 -10.05
CA LEU A 258 9.69 10.32 -11.36
C LEU A 258 10.59 9.76 -12.47
N ARG A 259 11.88 9.59 -12.19
CA ARG A 259 12.85 8.98 -13.13
C ARG A 259 12.50 7.54 -13.44
N GLU A 260 12.15 6.75 -12.42
CA GLU A 260 11.71 5.37 -12.62
C GLU A 260 10.40 5.31 -13.43
N CYS A 261 9.44 6.19 -13.12
CA CYS A 261 8.20 6.30 -13.89
C CYS A 261 8.48 6.61 -15.37
N GLU A 262 9.35 7.59 -15.67
CA GLU A 262 9.75 7.90 -17.04
C GLU A 262 10.50 6.74 -17.71
N ALA A 263 11.44 6.11 -17.01
CA ALA A 263 12.24 5.00 -17.54
C ALA A 263 11.34 3.85 -18.01
N ILE A 264 10.25 3.57 -17.30
CA ILE A 264 9.33 2.47 -17.60
C ILE A 264 8.34 2.85 -18.72
N TYR A 265 7.69 4.02 -18.61
CA TYR A 265 6.55 4.36 -19.47
C TYR A 265 6.94 5.23 -20.67
N GLY A 266 8.18 5.73 -20.72
CA GLY A 266 8.76 6.41 -21.88
C GLY A 266 8.08 7.72 -22.25
N THR A 267 7.76 7.89 -23.54
CA THR A 267 7.39 9.17 -24.14
C THR A 267 6.21 9.88 -23.51
N PRO A 268 5.09 9.24 -23.12
CA PRO A 268 3.98 9.95 -22.46
C PRO A 268 4.41 10.69 -21.18
N ILE A 269 5.25 10.05 -20.36
CA ILE A 269 5.76 10.68 -19.13
C ILE A 269 6.80 11.73 -19.48
N ARG A 270 7.72 11.43 -20.41
CA ARG A 270 8.71 12.41 -20.87
C ARG A 270 8.06 13.68 -21.42
N ALA A 271 7.03 13.55 -22.26
CA ALA A 271 6.29 14.69 -22.81
C ALA A 271 5.59 15.53 -21.74
N LEU A 272 5.02 14.88 -20.72
CA LEU A 272 4.47 15.57 -19.55
C LEU A 272 5.55 16.36 -18.80
N VAL A 273 6.71 15.73 -18.55
CA VAL A 273 7.81 16.38 -17.84
C VAL A 273 8.42 17.51 -18.65
N ASP A 274 8.61 17.35 -19.95
CA ASP A 274 9.18 18.38 -20.82
C ASP A 274 8.23 19.61 -20.91
N ALA A 275 6.92 19.36 -20.99
CA ALA A 275 5.92 20.43 -20.91
C ALA A 275 5.91 21.12 -19.54
N ALA A 276 6.04 20.36 -18.45
CA ALA A 276 6.14 20.90 -17.10
C ALA A 276 7.41 21.72 -16.89
N ASP A 277 8.57 21.24 -17.36
CA ASP A 277 9.87 21.90 -17.27
C ASP A 277 9.83 23.25 -18.01
N ALA A 278 9.38 23.26 -19.27
CA ALA A 278 9.23 24.47 -20.06
C ALA A 278 8.27 25.49 -19.40
N HIS A 279 7.16 24.99 -18.84
CA HIS A 279 6.18 25.83 -18.17
C HIS A 279 6.73 26.43 -16.86
N LEU A 280 7.37 25.64 -16.02
CA LEU A 280 8.00 26.10 -14.78
C LEU A 280 9.15 27.08 -15.05
N ALA A 281 9.96 26.83 -16.08
CA ALA A 281 10.99 27.75 -16.52
C ALA A 281 10.40 29.10 -16.96
N LYS A 282 9.30 29.09 -17.70
CA LYS A 282 8.57 30.32 -18.09
C LYS A 282 8.04 31.08 -16.87
N LEU A 283 7.40 30.38 -15.93
CA LEU A 283 6.90 30.98 -14.68
C LEU A 283 8.04 31.65 -13.89
N LEU A 284 9.17 30.96 -13.76
CA LEU A 284 10.36 31.49 -13.08
C LEU A 284 10.91 32.73 -13.80
N GLN A 285 11.02 32.70 -15.13
CA GLN A 285 11.52 33.83 -15.92
C GLN A 285 10.62 35.07 -15.79
N SER A 286 9.29 34.88 -15.81
CA SER A 286 8.31 35.96 -15.65
C SER A 286 8.14 36.45 -14.21
N SER A 287 8.72 35.75 -13.23
CA SER A 287 8.58 36.08 -11.83
C SER A 287 9.38 37.33 -11.42
N LYS A 288 8.89 38.02 -10.38
CA LYS A 288 9.58 39.16 -9.75
C LYS A 288 10.96 38.73 -9.21
N ALA A 289 11.88 39.70 -9.07
CA ALA A 289 13.26 39.44 -8.67
C ALA A 289 13.39 38.70 -7.32
N ASN A 290 12.53 38.99 -6.35
CA ASN A 290 12.49 38.31 -5.06
C ASN A 290 12.12 36.81 -5.17
N VAL A 291 11.22 36.44 -6.10
CA VAL A 291 10.88 35.03 -6.37
C VAL A 291 12.03 34.35 -7.12
N ARG A 292 12.61 35.00 -8.12
CA ARG A 292 13.77 34.45 -8.85
C ARG A 292 14.96 34.18 -7.93
N GLY A 293 15.17 35.03 -6.93
CA GLY A 293 16.21 34.85 -5.91
C GLY A 293 16.05 33.60 -5.05
N LEU A 294 14.89 32.94 -5.04
CA LEU A 294 14.69 31.67 -4.31
C LEU A 294 15.31 30.46 -5.05
N PHE A 295 15.62 30.59 -6.35
CA PHE A 295 16.04 29.48 -7.19
C PHE A 295 17.53 29.59 -7.54
N THR A 296 18.41 29.50 -6.53
CA THR A 296 19.87 29.60 -6.69
C THR A 296 20.45 28.54 -7.63
N ASN A 297 19.86 27.34 -7.67
CA ASN A 297 20.23 26.26 -8.58
C ASN A 297 19.28 26.15 -9.80
N GLY A 298 18.43 27.15 -10.01
CA GLY A 298 17.40 27.14 -11.05
C GLY A 298 16.30 26.09 -10.82
N LEU A 299 15.45 25.90 -11.83
CA LEU A 299 14.38 24.91 -11.81
C LEU A 299 14.36 24.20 -13.16
N SER A 300 15.23 23.20 -13.31
CA SER A 300 15.41 22.43 -14.56
C SER A 300 15.26 20.94 -14.29
N VAL A 301 14.00 20.51 -14.20
CA VAL A 301 13.60 19.13 -13.90
C VAL A 301 14.17 18.17 -14.92
N ARG A 302 14.13 18.52 -16.20
CA ARG A 302 14.63 17.67 -17.29
C ARG A 302 16.12 17.37 -17.13
N ASN A 303 16.93 18.39 -16.86
CA ASN A 303 18.37 18.21 -16.63
C ASN A 303 18.65 17.34 -15.40
N TRP A 304 17.86 17.49 -14.32
CA TRP A 304 18.03 16.69 -13.10
C TRP A 304 17.61 15.22 -13.27
N LEU A 305 16.66 14.93 -14.16
CA LEU A 305 16.28 13.55 -14.49
C LEU A 305 17.29 12.88 -15.41
N ASP A 306 17.71 13.58 -16.49
CA ASP A 306 18.67 13.06 -17.47
C ASP A 306 20.08 12.92 -16.86
N GLN A 307 20.46 13.80 -15.93
CA GLN A 307 21.77 13.83 -15.28
C GLN A 307 21.62 13.88 -13.76
N PRO A 308 21.42 12.73 -13.09
CA PRO A 308 21.20 12.67 -11.64
C PRO A 308 22.30 13.38 -10.83
N ALA A 309 23.55 13.32 -11.30
CA ALA A 309 24.70 13.99 -10.67
C ALA A 309 24.62 15.53 -10.70
N ARG A 310 23.72 16.12 -11.51
CA ARG A 310 23.46 17.56 -11.56
C ARG A 310 22.23 17.97 -10.73
N ALA A 311 21.54 17.02 -10.11
CA ALA A 311 20.46 17.36 -9.18
C ALA A 311 21.04 18.17 -8.01
N PRO A 312 20.35 19.23 -7.55
CA PRO A 312 20.73 19.97 -6.36
C PRO A 312 20.76 19.08 -5.10
N ASP A 313 21.34 19.60 -4.03
CA ASP A 313 21.32 18.93 -2.73
C ASP A 313 19.90 18.75 -2.17
N ALA A 314 19.80 17.90 -1.13
CA ALA A 314 18.53 17.57 -0.51
C ALA A 314 17.82 18.80 0.11
N ASP A 315 18.57 19.77 0.64
CA ASP A 315 18.00 20.97 1.25
C ASP A 315 17.29 21.85 0.21
N TYR A 316 17.91 22.01 -0.96
CA TYR A 316 17.32 22.71 -2.09
C TYR A 316 16.09 21.98 -2.64
N LEU A 317 16.18 20.66 -2.80
CA LEU A 317 15.09 19.84 -3.30
C LEU A 317 13.89 19.85 -2.33
N VAL A 318 14.12 19.84 -1.02
CA VAL A 318 13.05 19.88 0.00
C VAL A 318 12.38 21.26 0.06
N ALA A 319 13.06 22.34 -0.31
CA ALA A 319 12.52 23.69 -0.25
C ALA A 319 11.18 23.81 -1.01
N ALA A 320 10.16 24.36 -0.36
CA ALA A 320 8.79 24.44 -0.87
C ALA A 320 8.65 24.99 -2.30
N PRO A 321 9.40 26.02 -2.73
CA PRO A 321 9.34 26.52 -4.10
C PRO A 321 9.70 25.46 -5.16
N VAL A 322 10.53 24.47 -4.80
CA VAL A 322 11.00 23.38 -5.65
C VAL A 322 10.18 22.11 -5.42
N SER A 323 10.08 21.63 -4.18
CA SER A 323 9.40 20.36 -3.89
C SER A 323 7.90 20.39 -4.18
N MET A 324 7.19 21.49 -3.94
CA MET A 324 5.74 21.52 -4.13
C MET A 324 5.32 21.19 -5.58
N PRO A 325 5.79 21.92 -6.62
CA PRO A 325 5.43 21.59 -7.99
C PRO A 325 5.97 20.22 -8.42
N LEU A 326 7.16 19.81 -7.96
CA LEU A 326 7.74 18.53 -8.41
C LEU A 326 7.09 17.31 -7.78
N ILE A 327 6.67 17.37 -6.52
CA ILE A 327 5.84 16.32 -5.91
C ILE A 327 4.50 16.21 -6.66
N GLY A 328 3.88 17.35 -6.99
CA GLY A 328 2.66 17.38 -7.80
C GLY A 328 2.85 16.76 -9.19
N LEU A 329 3.98 17.05 -9.85
CA LEU A 329 4.35 16.44 -11.13
C LEU A 329 4.54 14.93 -11.01
N THR A 330 5.28 14.45 -10.00
CA THR A 330 5.49 13.01 -9.75
C THR A 330 4.17 12.28 -9.54
N GLN A 331 3.27 12.86 -8.75
CA GLN A 331 1.92 12.33 -8.50
C GLN A 331 1.08 12.18 -9.77
N LEU A 332 1.07 13.23 -10.60
CA LEU A 332 0.31 13.25 -11.84
C LEU A 332 0.95 12.36 -12.90
N ALA A 333 2.28 12.20 -12.90
CA ALA A 333 2.98 11.23 -13.75
C ALA A 333 2.57 9.80 -13.39
N TRP A 334 2.49 9.44 -12.10
CA TRP A 334 2.01 8.11 -11.70
C TRP A 334 0.54 7.87 -12.02
N TYR A 335 -0.30 8.90 -11.96
CA TYR A 335 -1.69 8.81 -12.42
C TYR A 335 -1.76 8.58 -13.93
N LEU A 336 -1.04 9.37 -14.74
CA LEU A 336 -0.92 9.20 -16.19
C LEU A 336 -0.42 7.79 -16.53
N ALA A 337 0.66 7.33 -15.90
CA ALA A 337 1.19 5.99 -16.07
C ALA A 337 0.16 4.90 -15.76
N THR A 338 -0.75 5.13 -14.81
CA THR A 338 -1.80 4.16 -14.45
C THR A 338 -2.87 4.10 -15.54
N VAL A 339 -3.30 5.24 -16.05
CA VAL A 339 -4.26 5.34 -17.16
C VAL A 339 -3.68 4.69 -18.43
N THR A 340 -2.41 4.99 -18.75
CA THR A 340 -1.68 4.43 -19.89
C THR A 340 -1.50 2.92 -19.77
N ALA A 341 -0.98 2.43 -18.63
CA ALA A 341 -0.74 1.00 -18.43
C ALA A 341 -2.02 0.17 -18.43
N ALA A 342 -3.14 0.75 -17.98
CA ALA A 342 -4.45 0.11 -18.03
C ALA A 342 -5.11 0.15 -19.43
N GLY A 343 -4.49 0.82 -20.42
CA GLY A 343 -5.06 0.99 -21.77
C GLY A 343 -6.39 1.75 -21.77
N SER A 344 -6.56 2.67 -20.81
CA SER A 344 -7.79 3.43 -20.60
C SER A 344 -7.62 4.88 -21.07
N ASN A 345 -8.71 5.63 -21.06
CA ASN A 345 -8.70 7.08 -21.29
C ASN A 345 -9.14 7.83 -20.01
N PHE A 346 -8.83 9.12 -19.96
CA PHE A 346 -9.14 9.97 -18.80
C PHE A 346 -10.64 10.09 -18.51
N ALA A 347 -11.51 10.11 -19.53
CA ALA A 347 -12.96 10.15 -19.31
C ALA A 347 -13.46 8.88 -18.60
N GLU A 348 -12.98 7.71 -19.02
CA GLU A 348 -13.30 6.43 -18.37
C GLU A 348 -12.74 6.36 -16.96
N ALA A 349 -11.46 6.70 -16.77
CA ALA A 349 -10.83 6.70 -15.46
C ALA A 349 -11.58 7.61 -14.47
N ARG A 350 -11.81 8.87 -14.86
CA ARG A 350 -12.53 9.85 -14.06
C ARG A 350 -13.96 9.42 -13.72
N ASN A 351 -14.72 8.94 -14.71
CA ASN A 351 -16.15 8.69 -14.52
C ASN A 351 -16.48 7.32 -13.90
N LYS A 352 -15.54 6.36 -13.91
CA LYS A 352 -15.84 4.96 -13.50
C LYS A 352 -14.91 4.37 -12.44
N TRP A 353 -13.68 4.85 -12.29
CA TRP A 353 -12.71 4.17 -11.42
C TRP A 353 -12.86 4.57 -9.96
N PHE A 354 -13.10 5.85 -9.70
CA PHE A 354 -13.03 6.42 -8.36
C PHE A 354 -14.41 6.85 -7.86
N VAL A 355 -14.75 6.44 -6.64
CA VAL A 355 -15.96 6.90 -5.95
C VAL A 355 -15.75 8.24 -5.25
N ALA A 356 -14.49 8.58 -4.97
CA ALA A 356 -14.07 9.79 -4.26
C ALA A 356 -12.57 10.01 -4.43
N ALA A 357 -12.12 11.25 -4.20
CA ALA A 357 -10.72 11.61 -4.12
C ALA A 357 -10.46 12.60 -2.97
N SER A 358 -9.23 12.68 -2.51
CA SER A 358 -8.73 13.73 -1.61
C SER A 358 -7.21 13.76 -1.72
N GLY A 359 -6.55 14.70 -1.06
CA GLY A 359 -5.10 14.68 -0.97
C GLY A 359 -4.60 15.38 0.27
N HIS A 360 -3.59 14.80 0.88
CA HIS A 360 -3.01 15.28 2.13
C HIS A 360 -2.17 16.53 1.86
N SER A 361 -2.45 17.61 2.59
CA SER A 361 -1.80 18.91 2.38
C SER A 361 -1.87 19.32 0.90
N GLN A 362 -0.73 19.51 0.23
CA GLN A 362 -0.68 19.89 -1.19
C GLN A 362 -1.30 18.89 -2.16
N GLY A 363 -1.45 17.61 -1.77
CA GLY A 363 -2.00 16.56 -2.63
C GLY A 363 -3.45 16.84 -3.07
N ILE A 364 -4.16 17.75 -2.38
CA ILE A 364 -5.51 18.15 -2.76
C ILE A 364 -5.59 18.75 -4.17
N ILE A 365 -4.53 19.40 -4.65
CA ILE A 365 -4.47 19.98 -5.99
C ILE A 365 -4.44 18.89 -7.08
N PRO A 366 -3.53 17.89 -7.05
CA PRO A 366 -3.60 16.72 -7.93
C PRO A 366 -4.94 15.96 -7.88
N ALA A 367 -5.59 15.88 -6.71
CA ALA A 367 -6.92 15.28 -6.60
C ALA A 367 -7.97 16.03 -7.44
N VAL A 368 -7.89 17.37 -7.49
CA VAL A 368 -8.71 18.21 -8.37
C VAL A 368 -8.40 17.95 -9.85
N VAL A 369 -7.13 17.79 -10.23
CA VAL A 369 -6.73 17.46 -11.61
C VAL A 369 -7.34 16.13 -12.05
N LEU A 370 -7.26 15.09 -11.22
CA LEU A 370 -7.89 13.80 -11.48
C LEU A 370 -9.41 13.95 -11.66
N ALA A 371 -10.05 14.70 -10.77
CA ALA A 371 -11.50 14.88 -10.78
C ALA A 371 -12.02 15.74 -11.95
N ALA A 372 -11.17 16.60 -12.54
CA ALA A 372 -11.56 17.50 -13.64
C ALA A 372 -11.23 16.95 -15.04
N SER A 373 -10.24 16.08 -15.19
CA SER A 373 -9.66 15.74 -16.50
C SER A 373 -10.39 14.60 -17.22
N ASN A 374 -10.94 14.87 -18.42
CA ASN A 374 -11.64 13.88 -19.27
C ASN A 374 -10.90 13.47 -20.55
N SER A 375 -9.83 14.16 -20.92
CA SER A 375 -9.00 13.87 -22.09
C SER A 375 -7.53 14.09 -21.75
N GLU A 376 -6.63 13.61 -22.61
CA GLU A 376 -5.19 13.87 -22.47
C GLU A 376 -4.87 15.37 -22.51
N SER A 377 -5.53 16.11 -23.41
CA SER A 377 -5.36 17.57 -23.51
C SER A 377 -5.87 18.30 -22.27
N ALA A 378 -7.03 17.91 -21.74
CA ALA A 378 -7.56 18.47 -20.50
C ALA A 378 -6.67 18.10 -19.30
N PHE A 379 -6.15 16.88 -19.25
CA PHE A 379 -5.22 16.43 -18.24
C PHE A 379 -3.93 17.25 -18.24
N LEU A 380 -3.31 17.45 -19.40
CA LEU A 380 -2.11 18.28 -19.53
C LEU A 380 -2.41 19.72 -19.10
N ALA A 381 -3.49 20.33 -19.61
CA ALA A 381 -3.87 21.70 -19.26
C ALA A 381 -4.13 21.88 -17.75
N ASN A 382 -4.86 20.95 -17.13
CA ASN A 382 -5.13 20.96 -15.69
C ASN A 382 -3.85 20.70 -14.88
N THR A 383 -2.94 19.86 -15.38
CA THR A 383 -1.63 19.64 -14.75
C THR A 383 -0.81 20.93 -14.74
N LEU A 384 -0.70 21.64 -15.88
CA LEU A 384 0.03 22.91 -15.92
C LEU A 384 -0.58 23.96 -14.99
N GLN A 385 -1.92 24.04 -14.89
CA GLN A 385 -2.61 24.88 -13.90
C GLN A 385 -2.26 24.51 -12.45
N ALA A 386 -2.24 23.20 -12.14
CA ALA A 386 -1.86 22.70 -10.83
C ALA A 386 -0.41 23.06 -10.49
N LEU A 387 0.51 22.91 -11.45
CA LEU A 387 1.91 23.28 -11.27
C LEU A 387 2.10 24.80 -11.08
N THR A 388 1.34 25.63 -11.81
CA THR A 388 1.31 27.08 -11.57
C THR A 388 0.89 27.39 -10.14
N LEU A 389 -0.20 26.79 -9.67
CA LEU A 389 -0.71 27.03 -8.32
C LEU A 389 0.28 26.55 -7.25
N LEU A 390 0.83 25.34 -7.39
CA LEU A 390 1.83 24.78 -6.48
C LEU A 390 3.13 25.62 -6.44
N PHE A 391 3.60 26.09 -7.60
CA PHE A 391 4.76 26.99 -7.70
C PHE A 391 4.51 28.30 -6.94
N HIS A 392 3.34 28.91 -7.11
CA HIS A 392 3.01 30.14 -6.40
C HIS A 392 2.78 29.93 -4.91
N ILE A 393 2.11 28.85 -4.49
CA ILE A 393 1.98 28.52 -3.06
C ILE A 393 3.36 28.33 -2.43
N GLY A 394 4.25 27.53 -3.03
CA GLY A 394 5.59 27.28 -2.51
C GLY A 394 6.42 28.56 -2.41
N THR A 395 6.47 29.36 -3.48
CA THR A 395 7.22 30.63 -3.50
C THR A 395 6.65 31.66 -2.53
N GLN A 396 5.33 31.85 -2.49
CA GLN A 396 4.71 32.82 -1.58
C GLN A 396 4.80 32.38 -0.12
N ALA A 397 4.73 31.08 0.18
CA ALA A 397 4.94 30.55 1.52
C ALA A 397 6.35 30.84 2.02
N THR A 398 7.38 30.59 1.20
CA THR A 398 8.78 30.91 1.54
C THR A 398 9.00 32.41 1.70
N LEU A 399 8.35 33.27 0.89
CA LEU A 399 8.45 34.72 1.06
C LEU A 399 7.67 35.26 2.27
N ALA A 400 6.61 34.57 2.70
CA ALA A 400 5.86 34.92 3.90
C ALA A 400 6.59 34.49 5.18
N PHE A 401 7.27 33.34 5.13
CA PHE A 401 8.05 32.80 6.22
C PHE A 401 9.43 32.34 5.72
N PRO A 402 10.40 33.25 5.55
CA PRO A 402 11.73 32.91 5.08
C PRO A 402 12.47 31.98 6.05
N PRO A 403 13.31 31.05 5.56
CA PRO A 403 14.14 30.22 6.42
C PRO A 403 15.03 31.08 7.33
N THR A 404 14.96 30.81 8.64
CA THR A 404 15.80 31.49 9.64
C THR A 404 16.90 30.55 10.12
N SER A 405 18.10 31.07 10.32
CA SER A 405 19.21 30.30 10.90
C SER A 405 18.87 29.85 12.32
N VAL A 406 19.03 28.55 12.57
CA VAL A 406 18.90 27.94 13.90
C VAL A 406 20.30 27.84 14.49
N PRO A 407 20.53 28.26 15.76
CA PRO A 407 21.84 28.18 16.37
C PRO A 407 22.41 26.75 16.33
N PRO A 408 23.69 26.53 15.96
CA PRO A 408 24.27 25.17 15.84
C PRO A 408 24.12 24.32 17.10
N ARG A 409 24.18 24.94 18.28
CA ARG A 409 23.95 24.26 19.57
C ARG A 409 22.55 23.66 19.69
N VAL A 410 21.52 24.32 19.15
CA VAL A 410 20.13 23.84 19.16
C VAL A 410 19.99 22.66 18.21
N THR A 411 20.61 22.74 17.03
CA THR A 411 20.62 21.63 16.06
C THR A 411 21.29 20.40 16.63
N ALA A 412 22.51 20.55 17.18
CA ALA A 412 23.25 19.45 17.80
C ALA A 412 22.46 18.79 18.93
N ASP A 413 21.90 19.57 19.85
CA ASP A 413 21.09 19.04 20.96
C ASP A 413 19.82 18.30 20.46
N SER A 414 19.14 18.82 19.45
CA SER A 414 17.98 18.16 18.82
C SER A 414 18.35 16.80 18.21
N GLU A 415 19.46 16.74 17.49
CA GLU A 415 19.97 15.53 16.85
C GLU A 415 20.44 14.48 17.86
N GLU A 416 21.18 14.89 18.90
CA GLU A 416 21.61 14.02 20.01
C GLU A 416 20.42 13.36 20.74
N ASN A 417 19.26 14.02 20.76
CA ASN A 417 18.03 13.49 21.36
C ASN A 417 17.13 12.72 20.37
N GLY A 418 17.59 12.51 19.13
CA GLY A 418 16.88 11.73 18.11
C GLY A 418 15.63 12.43 17.55
N GLU A 419 15.59 13.76 17.61
CA GLU A 419 14.48 14.61 17.16
C GLU A 419 14.68 15.10 15.71
N GLY A 420 15.90 15.01 15.18
CA GLY A 420 16.27 15.46 13.84
C GLY A 420 16.59 16.95 13.77
N THR A 421 16.95 17.43 12.58
CA THR A 421 17.32 18.83 12.34
C THR A 421 16.07 19.73 12.48
N PRO A 422 16.12 20.81 13.29
CA PRO A 422 14.97 21.69 13.50
C PRO A 422 14.41 22.28 12.21
N SER A 423 13.09 22.16 12.04
CA SER A 423 12.32 22.66 10.90
C SER A 423 11.00 23.30 11.37
N PRO A 424 10.24 23.96 10.49
CA PRO A 424 8.98 24.62 10.87
C PRO A 424 7.80 23.67 11.17
N MET A 425 8.01 22.35 11.11
CA MET A 425 6.97 21.36 11.39
C MET A 425 7.51 20.17 12.19
N LEU A 426 6.86 19.87 13.32
CA LEU A 426 7.24 18.82 14.27
C LEU A 426 6.15 17.73 14.32
N ALA A 427 6.49 16.52 13.92
CA ALA A 427 5.61 15.35 14.03
C ALA A 427 5.71 14.72 15.43
N VAL A 428 4.58 14.58 16.10
CA VAL A 428 4.42 13.90 17.40
C VAL A 428 3.64 12.61 17.16
N SER A 429 4.31 11.47 17.34
CA SER A 429 3.78 10.14 17.06
C SER A 429 3.82 9.24 18.29
N GLY A 430 2.77 8.46 18.54
CA GLY A 430 2.70 7.49 19.64
C GLY A 430 1.52 7.74 20.57
N ASN A 431 1.68 7.43 21.86
CA ASN A 431 0.56 7.34 22.79
C ASN A 431 0.24 8.67 23.51
N LEU A 432 0.82 9.81 23.09
CA LEU A 432 0.45 11.12 23.62
C LEU A 432 -0.88 11.60 23.02
N PRO A 433 -1.97 11.72 23.81
CA PRO A 433 -3.27 12.14 23.28
C PRO A 433 -3.25 13.59 22.79
N LEU A 434 -4.03 13.90 21.74
CA LEU A 434 -4.13 15.25 21.16
C LEU A 434 -4.47 16.31 22.22
N LYS A 435 -5.40 16.02 23.14
CA LYS A 435 -5.75 16.92 24.24
C LYS A 435 -4.54 17.26 25.13
N ALA A 436 -3.72 16.26 25.47
CA ALA A 436 -2.53 16.46 26.29
C ALA A 436 -1.46 17.25 25.53
N LEU A 437 -1.27 16.96 24.24
CA LEU A 437 -0.39 17.72 23.37
C LEU A 437 -0.82 19.19 23.28
N ARG A 438 -2.12 19.47 23.10
CA ARG A 438 -2.68 20.84 23.12
C ARG A 438 -2.34 21.56 24.43
N GLY A 439 -2.47 20.91 25.58
CA GLY A 439 -2.06 21.50 26.87
C GLY A 439 -0.57 21.83 26.94
N HIS A 440 0.30 21.00 26.35
CA HIS A 440 1.74 21.30 26.25
C HIS A 440 2.02 22.46 25.29
N ILE A 441 1.28 22.56 24.19
CA ILE A 441 1.34 23.68 23.24
C ILE A 441 0.91 24.97 23.93
N ASP A 442 -0.24 24.99 24.60
CA ASP A 442 -0.77 26.17 25.29
C ASP A 442 0.22 26.71 26.32
N GLU A 443 0.80 25.84 27.14
CA GLU A 443 1.79 26.26 28.13
C GLU A 443 3.10 26.73 27.49
N THR A 444 3.49 26.16 26.35
CA THR A 444 4.63 26.67 25.57
C THR A 444 4.33 28.07 25.04
N ASN A 445 3.13 28.26 24.47
CA ASN A 445 2.68 29.52 23.90
C ASN A 445 2.49 30.64 24.92
N ARG A 446 2.19 30.35 26.19
CA ARG A 446 2.14 31.38 27.26
C ARG A 446 3.44 32.16 27.42
N HIS A 447 4.56 31.55 27.05
CA HIS A 447 5.89 32.16 27.15
C HIS A 447 6.37 32.76 25.81
N LEU A 448 5.54 32.69 24.76
CA LEU A 448 5.88 33.12 23.41
C LEU A 448 4.97 34.27 22.96
N PRO A 449 5.50 35.31 22.31
CA PRO A 449 4.68 36.32 21.65
C PRO A 449 3.88 35.69 20.49
N SER A 450 2.82 36.35 20.04
CA SER A 450 1.89 35.80 19.03
C SER A 450 2.58 35.37 17.74
N ASP A 451 3.62 36.10 17.31
CA ASP A 451 4.45 35.82 16.13
C ASP A 451 5.44 34.67 16.33
N LYS A 452 5.49 34.05 17.51
CA LYS A 452 6.34 32.88 17.80
C LYS A 452 5.60 31.65 18.31
N GLN A 453 4.28 31.72 18.41
CA GLN A 453 3.47 30.61 18.90
C GLN A 453 3.47 29.41 17.94
N VAL A 454 3.26 28.23 18.51
CA VAL A 454 3.15 26.96 17.77
C VAL A 454 1.72 26.47 17.82
N GLN A 455 1.26 25.79 16.77
CA GLN A 455 -0.13 25.32 16.69
C GLN A 455 -0.25 23.98 15.99
N VAL A 456 -1.31 23.24 16.30
CA VAL A 456 -1.62 21.98 15.60
C VAL A 456 -1.95 22.29 14.14
N ALA A 457 -1.19 21.69 13.24
CA ALA A 457 -1.32 21.85 11.79
C ALA A 457 -2.02 20.64 11.17
N LEU A 458 -1.61 19.42 11.55
CA LEU A 458 -2.14 18.18 10.98
C LEU A 458 -2.58 17.23 12.09
N VAL A 459 -3.79 16.70 11.98
CA VAL A 459 -4.25 15.52 12.72
C VAL A 459 -4.28 14.37 11.72
N ASN A 460 -3.14 13.69 11.57
CA ASN A 460 -3.00 12.58 10.62
C ASN A 460 -3.70 11.31 11.11
N GLY A 461 -3.96 11.20 12.41
CA GLY A 461 -4.66 10.10 13.04
C GLY A 461 -4.60 10.21 14.56
N PRO A 462 -5.19 9.25 15.30
CA PRO A 462 -5.29 9.32 16.76
C PRO A 462 -3.95 9.26 17.50
N LYS A 463 -2.88 8.85 16.82
CA LYS A 463 -1.52 8.71 17.36
C LYS A 463 -0.47 9.45 16.54
N ASN A 464 -0.86 10.33 15.61
CA ASN A 464 0.06 11.06 14.75
C ASN A 464 -0.49 12.46 14.50
N VAL A 465 0.18 13.46 15.08
CA VAL A 465 -0.19 14.88 15.00
C VAL A 465 1.05 15.67 14.62
N VAL A 466 0.89 16.70 13.79
CA VAL A 466 1.99 17.59 13.41
C VAL A 466 1.68 19.01 13.91
N VAL A 467 2.69 19.62 14.51
CA VAL A 467 2.66 20.99 15.05
C VAL A 467 3.51 21.87 14.15
N ALA A 468 2.97 23.03 13.74
CA ALA A 468 3.69 24.02 12.94
C ALA A 468 4.03 25.27 13.75
N GLY A 469 5.13 25.93 13.38
CA GLY A 469 5.57 27.19 13.95
C GLY A 469 7.06 27.43 13.71
N PRO A 470 7.67 28.47 14.29
CA PRO A 470 9.09 28.73 14.12
C PRO A 470 9.94 27.57 14.66
N PRO A 471 11.03 27.16 13.97
CA PRO A 471 11.85 26.02 14.39
C PRO A 471 12.35 26.13 15.83
N GLN A 472 12.73 27.33 16.27
CA GLN A 472 13.18 27.57 17.65
C GLN A 472 12.07 27.39 18.69
N SER A 473 10.83 27.79 18.35
CA SER A 473 9.67 27.59 19.24
C SER A 473 9.29 26.12 19.35
N LEU A 474 9.34 25.38 18.22
CA LEU A 474 9.11 23.94 18.19
C LEU A 474 10.19 23.16 18.95
N TYR A 475 11.44 23.61 18.90
CA TYR A 475 12.49 23.10 19.77
C TYR A 475 12.17 23.32 21.26
N GLY A 476 11.65 24.50 21.61
CA GLY A 476 11.14 24.78 22.97
C GLY A 476 10.04 23.82 23.40
N LEU A 477 9.12 23.48 22.49
CA LEU A 477 8.12 22.43 22.71
C LEU A 477 8.77 21.06 22.91
N ASN A 478 9.79 20.68 22.12
CA ASN A 478 10.52 19.43 22.32
C ASN A 478 11.18 19.34 23.69
N LEU A 479 11.86 20.39 24.16
CA LEU A 479 12.45 20.44 25.50
C LEU A 479 11.42 20.16 26.60
N ARG A 480 10.18 20.60 26.39
CA ARG A 480 9.06 20.28 27.28
C ARG A 480 8.64 18.82 27.15
N LEU A 481 8.45 18.34 25.93
CA LEU A 481 8.03 16.98 25.65
C LEU A 481 9.04 15.94 26.16
N ARG A 482 10.35 16.22 26.14
CA ARG A 482 11.40 15.38 26.73
C ARG A 482 11.15 15.06 28.21
N LYS A 483 10.58 16.00 28.98
CA LYS A 483 10.27 15.81 30.41
C LYS A 483 9.09 14.87 30.66
N VAL A 484 8.23 14.69 29.66
CA VAL A 484 7.00 13.88 29.74
C VAL A 484 7.20 12.52 29.08
N LYS A 485 8.08 12.47 28.07
CA LYS A 485 8.42 11.27 27.30
C LYS A 485 9.14 10.26 28.18
N THR A 486 8.66 9.03 28.17
CA THR A 486 9.41 7.91 28.76
C THR A 486 10.72 7.69 28.00
N PRO A 487 11.88 7.64 28.66
CA PRO A 487 13.15 7.32 28.01
C PRO A 487 13.10 5.99 27.26
N ALA A 488 13.75 5.93 26.10
CA ALA A 488 13.83 4.70 25.33
C ALA A 488 14.48 3.58 26.16
N GLY A 489 13.89 2.38 26.12
CA GLY A 489 14.39 1.22 26.87
C GLY A 489 14.10 1.23 28.38
N LYS A 490 13.46 2.27 28.94
CA LYS A 490 13.03 2.23 30.35
C LYS A 490 11.93 1.18 30.52
N ASP A 491 12.22 0.14 31.29
CA ASP A 491 11.24 -0.87 31.67
C ASP A 491 10.32 -0.34 32.78
N GLU A 492 9.04 -0.20 32.47
CA GLU A 492 7.99 0.19 33.40
C GLU A 492 6.95 -0.93 33.57
N SER A 493 7.27 -2.17 33.18
CA SER A 493 6.38 -3.34 33.27
C SER A 493 5.90 -3.63 34.70
N ARG A 494 6.71 -3.25 35.71
CA ARG A 494 6.40 -3.37 37.16
C ARG A 494 5.78 -2.11 37.78
N VAL A 495 5.62 -1.04 37.00
CA VAL A 495 4.96 0.19 37.45
C VAL A 495 3.48 0.10 37.08
N PRO A 496 2.53 0.40 38.00
CA PRO A 496 1.11 0.45 37.69
C PRO A 496 0.83 1.34 36.47
N HIS A 497 -0.02 0.88 35.54
CA HIS A 497 -0.26 1.54 34.25
C HIS A 497 -0.50 3.06 34.35
N HIS A 498 -1.32 3.51 35.32
CA HIS A 498 -1.67 4.92 35.51
C HIS A 498 -0.52 5.81 36.01
N GLN A 499 0.60 5.22 36.45
CA GLN A 499 1.80 5.93 36.93
C GLN A 499 2.95 5.88 35.92
N ARG A 500 2.78 5.17 34.79
CA ARG A 500 3.81 5.06 33.75
C ARG A 500 3.94 6.38 33.00
N GLY A 501 5.14 6.62 32.46
CA GLY A 501 5.33 7.72 31.54
C GLY A 501 4.64 7.45 30.19
N VAL A 502 4.55 8.49 29.37
CA VAL A 502 3.92 8.36 28.04
C VAL A 502 5.00 8.03 27.00
N LYS A 503 4.82 6.90 26.31
CA LYS A 503 5.68 6.50 25.19
C LYS A 503 5.23 7.18 23.90
N PHE A 504 6.04 8.10 23.39
CA PHE A 504 5.85 8.76 22.10
C PHE A 504 7.18 9.26 21.55
N SER A 505 7.23 9.62 20.27
CA SER A 505 8.34 10.29 19.60
C SER A 505 7.91 11.65 19.11
N SER A 506 8.80 12.64 19.17
CA SER A 506 8.65 13.93 18.49
C SER A 506 9.85 14.14 17.57
N ARG A 507 9.61 14.35 16.27
CA ARG A 507 10.65 14.49 15.25
C ARG A 507 10.30 15.59 14.25
N PHE A 508 11.28 16.39 13.87
CA PHE A 508 11.12 17.41 12.84
C PHE A 508 10.94 16.77 11.47
N LEU A 509 10.06 17.36 10.65
CA LEU A 509 9.83 16.92 9.28
C LEU A 509 10.75 17.67 8.31
N PRO A 510 11.23 17.03 7.23
CA PRO A 510 12.03 17.70 6.20
C PRO A 510 11.09 18.57 5.33
N ILE A 511 10.73 19.75 5.84
CA ILE A 511 9.82 20.72 5.21
C ILE A 511 10.38 22.12 5.51
N SER A 512 10.28 23.05 4.55
CA SER A 512 10.89 24.38 4.67
C SER A 512 9.94 25.51 5.07
N ALA A 513 8.63 25.24 5.22
CA ALA A 513 7.62 26.25 5.56
C ALA A 513 6.60 25.69 6.57
N PRO A 514 6.04 26.54 7.46
CA PRO A 514 5.06 26.11 8.47
C PRO A 514 3.66 26.01 7.84
N PHE A 515 3.43 25.01 6.99
CA PHE A 515 2.13 24.80 6.36
C PHE A 515 1.01 24.57 7.37
N HIS A 516 -0.22 24.88 6.95
CA HIS A 516 -1.43 24.80 7.78
C HIS A 516 -1.31 25.66 9.06
N SER A 517 -0.75 26.86 8.89
CA SER A 517 -0.59 27.81 9.99
C SER A 517 -0.91 29.25 9.64
N THR A 518 -1.19 30.03 10.68
CA THR A 518 -1.48 31.47 10.57
C THR A 518 -0.30 32.26 9.98
N TYR A 519 0.93 31.73 10.06
CA TYR A 519 2.12 32.32 9.46
C TYR A 519 2.03 32.50 7.95
N LEU A 520 1.24 31.66 7.27
CA LEU A 520 1.10 31.70 5.82
C LEU A 520 -0.15 32.45 5.34
N ALA A 521 -0.84 33.19 6.21
CA ALA A 521 -2.00 34.00 5.81
C ALA A 521 -1.64 35.01 4.70
N SER A 522 -0.51 35.71 4.85
CA SER A 522 -0.05 36.65 3.81
C SER A 522 0.35 35.97 2.50
N ALA A 523 0.73 34.69 2.52
CA ALA A 523 0.97 33.93 1.31
C ALA A 523 -0.34 33.67 0.55
N VAL A 524 -1.42 33.35 1.27
CA VAL A 524 -2.77 33.19 0.68
C VAL A 524 -3.23 34.49 0.04
N ASP A 525 -3.05 35.64 0.69
CA ASP A 525 -3.44 36.94 0.13
C ASP A 525 -2.69 37.24 -1.17
N ARG A 526 -1.38 36.99 -1.22
CA ARG A 526 -0.58 37.14 -2.44
C ARG A 526 -0.99 36.16 -3.54
N VAL A 527 -1.33 34.91 -3.19
CA VAL A 527 -1.86 33.94 -4.17
C VAL A 527 -3.22 34.38 -4.69
N ARG A 528 -4.09 34.95 -3.84
CA ARG A 528 -5.38 35.51 -4.24
C ARG A 528 -5.20 36.64 -5.25
N GLU A 529 -4.25 37.55 -5.01
CA GLU A 529 -3.91 38.62 -5.95
C GLU A 529 -3.42 38.06 -7.30
N LEU A 530 -2.57 37.03 -7.28
CA LEU A 530 -2.06 36.39 -8.49
C LEU A 530 -3.18 35.67 -9.27
N VAL A 531 -4.06 34.95 -8.60
CA VAL A 531 -5.19 34.23 -9.22
C VAL A 531 -6.27 35.19 -9.77
N ALA A 532 -6.38 36.39 -9.19
CA ALA A 532 -7.26 37.43 -9.73
C ALA A 532 -6.81 37.88 -11.14
N ASP A 533 -5.51 37.81 -11.44
CA ASP A 533 -5.00 38.00 -12.79
C ASP A 533 -5.32 36.79 -13.67
N LYS A 534 -6.30 36.96 -14.56
CA LYS A 534 -6.75 35.89 -15.47
C LYS A 534 -5.67 35.46 -16.47
N THR A 535 -4.61 36.23 -16.65
CA THR A 535 -3.48 35.83 -17.49
C THR A 535 -2.62 34.72 -16.86
N LEU A 536 -2.75 34.50 -15.54
CA LEU A 536 -2.09 33.40 -14.84
C LEU A 536 -2.59 32.02 -15.31
N GLY A 537 -3.82 31.96 -15.81
CA GLY A 537 -4.39 30.76 -16.42
C GLY A 537 -4.89 29.69 -15.43
N VAL A 538 -4.95 29.97 -14.13
CA VAL A 538 -5.50 29.03 -13.11
C VAL A 538 -7.01 29.25 -12.99
N THR A 539 -7.80 28.24 -13.38
CA THR A 539 -9.25 28.37 -13.60
C THR A 539 -10.06 27.15 -13.11
N PHE A 540 -9.62 26.48 -12.06
CA PHE A 540 -10.36 25.34 -11.50
C PHE A 540 -11.78 25.76 -11.05
N LEU A 541 -12.80 25.00 -11.46
CA LEU A 541 -14.20 25.24 -11.06
C LEU A 541 -14.79 23.99 -10.43
N ALA A 542 -15.56 24.17 -9.36
CA ALA A 542 -16.20 23.06 -8.64
C ALA A 542 -17.14 22.23 -9.52
N LYS A 543 -17.83 22.88 -10.48
CA LYS A 543 -18.73 22.23 -11.44
C LYS A 543 -18.03 21.29 -12.44
N ASP A 544 -16.72 21.45 -12.63
CA ASP A 544 -15.94 20.63 -13.57
C ASP A 544 -15.47 19.31 -12.91
N LEU A 545 -15.62 19.20 -11.59
CA LEU A 545 -15.25 18.01 -10.82
C LEU A 545 -16.32 16.92 -10.97
N ALA A 546 -15.99 15.85 -11.69
CA ALA A 546 -16.89 14.71 -11.86
C ALA A 546 -16.81 13.73 -10.67
N VAL A 547 -15.68 13.68 -9.97
CA VAL A 547 -15.45 12.87 -8.76
C VAL A 547 -15.56 13.78 -7.54
N PRO A 548 -16.23 13.37 -6.44
CA PRO A 548 -16.19 14.12 -5.19
C PRO A 548 -14.75 14.26 -4.71
N VAL A 549 -14.33 15.50 -4.46
CA VAL A 549 -13.02 15.79 -3.85
C VAL A 549 -13.28 16.25 -2.42
N PHE A 550 -12.75 15.55 -1.43
CA PHE A 550 -12.99 15.88 -0.02
C PHE A 550 -11.93 16.84 0.51
N ALA A 551 -12.38 17.98 1.02
CA ALA A 551 -11.53 18.99 1.67
C ALA A 551 -10.87 18.41 2.92
N THR A 552 -9.60 18.75 3.13
CA THR A 552 -8.77 18.18 4.19
C THR A 552 -9.10 18.72 5.56
N SER A 553 -9.62 19.96 5.63
CA SER A 553 -9.98 20.62 6.88
C SER A 553 -11.36 20.25 7.40
N SER A 554 -12.28 19.84 6.52
CA SER A 554 -13.71 19.67 6.86
C SER A 554 -14.31 18.34 6.46
N GLY A 555 -13.63 17.54 5.62
CA GLY A 555 -14.17 16.30 5.05
C GLY A 555 -15.45 16.49 4.25
N LYS A 556 -15.68 17.69 3.72
CA LYS A 556 -16.81 18.00 2.83
C LYS A 556 -16.37 17.92 1.37
N ASP A 557 -17.29 17.49 0.52
CA ASP A 557 -17.10 17.49 -0.94
C ASP A 557 -16.99 18.94 -1.45
N LEU A 558 -15.88 19.26 -2.13
CA LEU A 558 -15.62 20.57 -2.74
C LEU A 558 -16.75 21.01 -3.68
N ARG A 559 -17.45 20.07 -4.33
CA ARG A 559 -18.59 20.35 -5.22
C ARG A 559 -19.80 20.91 -4.48
N ALA A 560 -19.91 20.62 -3.19
CA ALA A 560 -20.99 21.06 -2.32
C ALA A 560 -20.62 22.27 -1.45
N LEU A 561 -19.37 22.74 -1.54
CA LEU A 561 -18.93 23.93 -0.82
C LEU A 561 -19.25 25.18 -1.64
N ASP A 562 -19.76 26.21 -0.96
CA ASP A 562 -19.90 27.55 -1.53
C ASP A 562 -18.54 28.25 -1.51
N VAL A 563 -17.72 27.99 -2.53
CA VAL A 563 -16.39 28.56 -2.70
C VAL A 563 -16.39 29.58 -3.85
N ALA A 564 -16.03 30.83 -3.54
CA ALA A 564 -15.99 31.88 -4.54
C ALA A 564 -14.91 31.64 -5.61
N ASP A 565 -13.75 31.13 -5.19
CA ASP A 565 -12.64 30.78 -6.08
C ASP A 565 -11.97 29.50 -5.56
N VAL A 566 -12.00 28.43 -6.36
CA VAL A 566 -11.47 27.11 -5.97
C VAL A 566 -9.95 27.18 -5.79
N ALA A 567 -9.22 27.90 -6.63
CA ALA A 567 -7.76 27.95 -6.53
C ALA A 567 -7.31 28.64 -5.24
N VAL A 568 -8.01 29.71 -4.85
CA VAL A 568 -7.74 30.39 -3.57
C VAL A 568 -8.15 29.53 -2.38
N PHE A 569 -9.28 28.83 -2.47
CA PHE A 569 -9.67 27.86 -1.44
C PHE A 569 -8.64 26.74 -1.27
N LEU A 570 -8.08 26.21 -2.36
CA LEU A 570 -7.01 25.20 -2.30
C LEU A 570 -5.74 25.77 -1.66
N ALA A 571 -5.39 27.03 -1.94
CA ALA A 571 -4.28 27.70 -1.26
C ALA A 571 -4.54 27.86 0.25
N GLU A 572 -5.77 28.17 0.67
CA GLU A 572 -6.16 28.21 2.09
C GLU A 572 -6.06 26.83 2.76
N GLU A 573 -6.54 25.77 2.08
CA GLU A 573 -6.45 24.38 2.55
C GLU A 573 -5.01 23.94 2.83
N ILE A 574 -4.03 24.48 2.09
CA ILE A 574 -2.62 24.13 2.22
C ILE A 574 -1.88 25.08 3.19
N CYS A 575 -2.12 26.38 3.09
CA CYS A 575 -1.35 27.37 3.83
C CYS A 575 -1.84 27.55 5.26
N THR A 576 -3.15 27.66 5.50
CA THR A 576 -3.67 28.19 6.77
C THR A 576 -4.61 27.25 7.50
N ARG A 577 -5.42 26.46 6.78
CA ARG A 577 -6.41 25.56 7.39
C ARG A 577 -5.73 24.27 7.87
N PRO A 578 -6.08 23.75 9.06
CA PRO A 578 -5.53 22.49 9.54
C PRO A 578 -6.06 21.31 8.73
N VAL A 579 -5.34 20.19 8.77
CA VAL A 579 -5.78 18.91 8.18
C VAL A 579 -6.37 18.02 9.27
N ASP A 580 -7.55 17.47 9.03
CA ASP A 580 -8.08 16.29 9.73
C ASP A 580 -8.17 15.13 8.73
N TRP A 581 -7.16 14.28 8.73
CA TRP A 581 -7.01 13.25 7.71
C TRP A 581 -8.02 12.11 7.87
N GLU A 582 -8.43 11.82 9.10
CA GLU A 582 -9.45 10.81 9.36
C GLU A 582 -10.82 11.24 8.86
N LEU A 583 -11.13 12.53 9.01
CA LEU A 583 -12.35 13.15 8.50
C LEU A 583 -12.35 13.20 6.97
N ALA A 584 -11.24 13.64 6.35
CA ALA A 584 -11.11 13.71 4.88
C ALA A 584 -11.22 12.35 4.18
N THR A 585 -10.88 11.27 4.87
CA THR A 585 -10.92 9.88 4.36
C THR A 585 -12.08 9.04 4.92
N ALA A 586 -13.09 9.68 5.51
CA ALA A 586 -14.21 9.00 6.17
C ALA A 586 -15.28 8.46 5.19
N PHE A 587 -15.24 8.84 3.91
CA PHE A 587 -16.29 8.52 2.93
C PHE A 587 -16.60 7.01 2.86
N LYS A 588 -17.89 6.68 2.85
CA LYS A 588 -18.43 5.34 2.62
C LYS A 588 -19.17 5.32 1.29
N PRO A 589 -19.07 4.25 0.47
CA PRO A 589 -18.72 2.86 0.84
C PRO A 589 -17.28 2.42 0.50
N THR A 590 -16.26 3.24 0.74
CA THR A 590 -14.85 2.94 0.38
C THR A 590 -14.36 1.56 0.84
N THR A 591 -13.80 0.81 -0.12
CA THR A 591 -13.18 -0.52 0.09
C THR A 591 -11.69 -0.53 -0.23
N HIS A 592 -11.24 0.35 -1.12
CA HIS A 592 -9.85 0.46 -1.54
C HIS A 592 -9.43 1.93 -1.55
N PHE A 593 -8.22 2.21 -1.09
CA PHE A 593 -7.54 3.49 -1.26
C PHE A 593 -6.38 3.30 -2.23
N VAL A 594 -6.20 4.23 -3.19
CA VAL A 594 -5.08 4.22 -4.12
C VAL A 594 -4.24 5.45 -3.86
N ASP A 595 -3.01 5.25 -3.38
CA ASP A 595 -2.05 6.31 -3.12
C ASP A 595 -1.18 6.57 -4.35
N PHE A 596 -1.33 7.76 -4.94
CA PHE A 596 -0.47 8.26 -6.02
C PHE A 596 0.66 9.15 -5.50
N GLY A 597 0.76 9.38 -4.19
CA GLY A 597 1.80 10.16 -3.54
C GLY A 597 3.17 9.47 -3.51
N PRO A 598 4.25 10.25 -3.41
CA PRO A 598 5.58 9.70 -3.23
C PRO A 598 5.80 9.18 -1.80
N GLY A 599 6.80 8.33 -1.64
CA GLY A 599 7.26 7.78 -0.35
C GLY A 599 6.80 6.36 -0.05
N GLY A 600 6.07 5.71 -0.96
CA GLY A 600 5.64 4.31 -0.83
C GLY A 600 4.99 4.00 0.53
N ALA A 601 5.53 3.01 1.25
CA ALA A 601 5.02 2.62 2.57
C ALA A 601 5.14 3.71 3.65
N SER A 602 6.05 4.67 3.48
CA SER A 602 6.22 5.84 4.35
C SER A 602 5.32 7.02 3.94
N GLY A 603 4.65 6.92 2.78
CA GLY A 603 3.72 7.90 2.27
C GLY A 603 2.35 7.90 2.97
N VAL A 604 1.38 8.58 2.35
CA VAL A 604 0.04 8.75 2.93
C VAL A 604 -0.76 7.44 2.92
N GLY A 605 -0.48 6.51 2.00
CA GLY A 605 -1.02 5.16 2.00
C GLY A 605 -0.72 4.42 3.31
N GLY A 606 0.51 4.53 3.81
CA GLY A 606 0.91 3.95 5.11
C GLY A 606 0.16 4.57 6.29
N LEU A 607 -0.13 5.87 6.26
CA LEU A 607 -0.96 6.54 7.27
C LEU A 607 -2.39 6.00 7.26
N ILE A 608 -3.00 5.89 6.08
CA ILE A 608 -4.36 5.35 5.92
C ILE A 608 -4.41 3.89 6.37
N HIS A 609 -3.44 3.07 5.97
CA HIS A 609 -3.38 1.66 6.38
C HIS A 609 -3.43 1.52 7.90
N ARG A 610 -2.60 2.28 8.63
CA ARG A 610 -2.59 2.24 10.10
C ARG A 610 -3.89 2.74 10.73
N ASN A 611 -4.49 3.79 10.19
CA ASN A 611 -5.72 4.34 10.75
C ASN A 611 -6.95 3.48 10.48
N LYS A 612 -6.99 2.83 9.31
CA LYS A 612 -8.15 2.08 8.81
C LYS A 612 -7.97 0.56 8.95
N GLU A 613 -6.93 0.09 9.63
CA GLU A 613 -6.70 -1.34 9.82
C GLU A 613 -7.92 -2.01 10.48
N GLY A 614 -8.37 -3.13 9.89
CA GLY A 614 -9.53 -3.85 10.39
C GLY A 614 -10.90 -3.29 9.98
N SER A 615 -10.93 -2.16 9.26
CA SER A 615 -12.18 -1.57 8.73
C SER A 615 -12.66 -2.19 7.41
N GLY A 616 -11.86 -3.09 6.81
CA GLY A 616 -12.10 -3.64 5.48
C GLY A 616 -11.59 -2.80 4.32
N ALA A 617 -10.96 -1.65 4.58
CA ALA A 617 -10.35 -0.82 3.55
C ALA A 617 -8.93 -1.29 3.22
N GLN A 618 -8.70 -1.70 1.97
CA GLN A 618 -7.38 -2.07 1.48
C GLN A 618 -6.65 -0.86 0.90
N VAL A 619 -5.33 -0.78 1.06
CA VAL A 619 -4.51 0.30 0.49
C VAL A 619 -3.67 -0.25 -0.64
N ILE A 620 -3.62 0.47 -1.75
CA ILE A 620 -2.83 0.17 -2.93
C ILE A 620 -1.86 1.33 -3.16
N LEU A 621 -0.56 1.05 -3.26
CA LEU A 621 0.46 2.04 -3.54
C LEU A 621 0.71 2.06 -5.04
N ALA A 622 0.41 3.17 -5.71
CA ALA A 622 0.55 3.26 -7.15
C ALA A 622 2.02 3.26 -7.59
N SER A 623 2.93 3.87 -6.82
CA SER A 623 4.36 3.96 -7.18
C SER A 623 5.18 2.73 -6.82
N VAL A 624 4.64 1.77 -6.05
CA VAL A 624 5.36 0.57 -5.61
C VAL A 624 4.88 -0.63 -6.41
N PHE A 625 5.78 -1.41 -7.02
CA PHE A 625 5.38 -2.54 -7.86
C PHE A 625 4.93 -3.77 -7.10
N ASP A 626 5.62 -4.10 -6.00
CA ASP A 626 5.33 -5.27 -5.19
C ASP A 626 4.47 -4.92 -3.95
N ASP A 627 3.87 -5.95 -3.37
CA ASP A 627 3.12 -5.82 -2.12
C ASP A 627 4.10 -5.50 -0.96
N VAL A 628 3.68 -4.62 -0.07
CA VAL A 628 4.46 -4.24 1.13
C VAL A 628 3.58 -4.43 2.35
N SER A 629 4.15 -4.92 3.46
CA SER A 629 3.45 -5.29 4.71
C SER A 629 2.03 -4.71 4.91
N GLY A 630 1.00 -5.48 4.52
CA GLY A 630 -0.42 -5.14 4.71
C GLY A 630 -1.06 -4.22 3.67
N MET A 631 -0.32 -3.81 2.64
CA MET A 631 -0.75 -2.97 1.51
C MET A 631 -0.38 -3.65 0.19
N LEU A 632 -1.14 -3.36 -0.86
CA LEU A 632 -0.88 -3.92 -2.20
C LEU A 632 -0.01 -2.98 -3.04
N GLY A 633 0.78 -3.56 -3.93
CA GLY A 633 1.49 -2.85 -4.97
C GLY A 633 0.60 -2.51 -6.18
N ARG A 634 1.21 -1.83 -7.15
CA ARG A 634 0.64 -1.33 -8.39
C ARG A 634 -0.07 -2.41 -9.20
N LEU A 635 0.33 -3.68 -9.09
CA LEU A 635 -0.31 -4.78 -9.79
C LEU A 635 -1.81 -4.88 -9.50
N ALA A 636 -2.25 -4.53 -8.29
CA ALA A 636 -3.67 -4.51 -7.94
C ALA A 636 -4.49 -3.52 -8.80
N LEU A 637 -3.84 -2.51 -9.39
CA LEU A 637 -4.46 -1.55 -10.31
C LEU A 637 -4.51 -2.05 -11.76
N LEU A 638 -3.79 -3.13 -12.08
CA LEU A 638 -3.54 -3.57 -13.46
C LEU A 638 -3.98 -5.01 -13.73
N ASP A 639 -4.10 -5.86 -12.71
CA ASP A 639 -4.50 -7.25 -12.89
C ASP A 639 -5.96 -7.36 -13.36
N ALA A 640 -6.15 -8.08 -14.46
CA ALA A 640 -7.44 -8.28 -15.12
C ALA A 640 -8.26 -9.42 -14.47
N ARG A 641 -7.69 -10.19 -13.54
CA ARG A 641 -8.34 -11.35 -12.91
C ARG A 641 -9.18 -10.93 -11.69
N ARG A 642 -10.46 -11.33 -11.66
CA ARG A 642 -11.41 -10.93 -10.59
C ARG A 642 -11.13 -11.61 -9.26
N ASP A 643 -10.64 -12.84 -9.29
CA ASP A 643 -10.22 -13.64 -8.14
C ASP A 643 -8.97 -13.08 -7.45
N MET A 644 -8.22 -12.20 -8.13
CA MET A 644 -7.05 -11.51 -7.58
C MET A 644 -7.38 -10.20 -6.86
N ILE A 645 -8.65 -9.77 -6.82
CA ILE A 645 -9.04 -8.59 -6.03
C ILE A 645 -8.94 -8.95 -4.55
N GLN A 646 -7.99 -8.35 -3.84
CA GLN A 646 -7.77 -8.59 -2.42
C GLN A 646 -8.40 -7.49 -1.58
N TYR A 647 -9.29 -7.89 -0.66
CA TYR A 647 -9.91 -7.00 0.32
C TYR A 647 -9.19 -7.11 1.67
N ALA A 648 -9.09 -6.00 2.39
CA ALA A 648 -8.57 -6.02 3.76
C ALA A 648 -9.57 -6.70 4.71
N PRO A 649 -9.10 -7.31 5.82
CA PRO A 649 -9.98 -7.86 6.84
C PRO A 649 -10.91 -6.80 7.43
N HIS A 650 -12.17 -7.15 7.61
CA HIS A 650 -13.17 -6.31 8.28
C HIS A 650 -13.56 -6.97 9.61
N TRP A 651 -12.91 -6.59 10.71
CA TRP A 651 -13.04 -7.30 12.00
C TRP A 651 -14.47 -7.33 12.51
N ALA A 652 -15.21 -6.22 12.40
CA ALA A 652 -16.60 -6.15 12.83
C ALA A 652 -17.55 -7.04 11.99
N LYS A 653 -17.15 -7.48 10.78
CA LYS A 653 -17.89 -8.44 9.95
C LYS A 653 -17.41 -9.87 10.16
N GLU A 654 -16.09 -10.06 10.22
CA GLU A 654 -15.43 -11.36 10.32
C GLU A 654 -15.61 -11.99 11.71
N HIS A 655 -15.46 -11.21 12.77
CA HIS A 655 -15.54 -11.66 14.15
C HIS A 655 -16.88 -11.33 14.82
N ARG A 656 -17.87 -10.88 14.05
CA ARG A 656 -19.20 -10.58 14.57
C ARG A 656 -19.80 -11.82 15.22
N PRO A 657 -20.29 -11.75 16.47
CA PRO A 657 -21.05 -12.84 17.06
C PRO A 657 -22.34 -13.06 16.25
N ARG A 658 -22.73 -14.33 16.07
CA ARG A 658 -23.95 -14.72 15.36
C ARG A 658 -24.78 -15.65 16.22
N LEU A 659 -26.08 -15.73 15.96
CA LEU A 659 -26.92 -16.77 16.55
C LEU A 659 -27.04 -17.92 15.54
N VAL A 660 -26.86 -19.15 16.02
CA VAL A 660 -27.06 -20.38 15.24
C VAL A 660 -27.99 -21.31 16.01
N LYS A 661 -28.88 -22.01 15.31
CA LYS A 661 -29.76 -23.02 15.90
C LYS A 661 -29.15 -24.41 15.69
N VAL A 662 -28.97 -25.18 16.75
CA VAL A 662 -28.52 -26.57 16.72
C VAL A 662 -29.57 -27.43 17.43
N GLY A 663 -30.27 -28.28 16.69
CA GLY A 663 -31.50 -28.90 17.19
C GLY A 663 -32.54 -27.83 17.52
N ASP A 664 -33.03 -27.82 18.76
CA ASP A 664 -33.96 -26.80 19.27
C ASP A 664 -33.30 -25.67 20.07
N ALA A 665 -31.98 -25.78 20.34
CA ALA A 665 -31.25 -24.79 21.13
C ALA A 665 -30.63 -23.70 20.25
N VAL A 666 -30.61 -22.47 20.78
CA VAL A 666 -29.93 -21.32 20.17
C VAL A 666 -28.58 -21.14 20.83
N HIS A 667 -27.53 -21.07 20.01
CA HIS A 667 -26.14 -20.90 20.45
C HIS A 667 -25.54 -19.62 19.88
N LEU A 668 -24.61 -19.03 20.64
CA LEU A 668 -23.77 -17.94 20.15
C LEU A 668 -22.60 -18.52 19.36
N ASP A 669 -22.56 -18.23 18.07
CA ASP A 669 -21.50 -18.63 17.15
C ASP A 669 -20.36 -17.59 17.16
N THR A 670 -19.21 -18.02 17.67
CA THR A 670 -17.96 -17.27 17.73
C THR A 670 -16.80 -18.22 17.42
N LYS A 671 -15.60 -17.68 17.22
CA LYS A 671 -14.41 -18.52 17.04
C LYS A 671 -14.16 -19.46 18.24
N PHE A 672 -14.45 -19.01 19.46
CA PHE A 672 -14.33 -19.84 20.66
C PHE A 672 -15.35 -20.98 20.65
N THR A 673 -16.61 -20.70 20.34
CA THR A 673 -17.66 -21.74 20.38
C THR A 673 -17.47 -22.79 19.29
N ARG A 674 -16.96 -22.41 18.11
CA ARG A 674 -16.59 -23.37 17.06
C ARG A 674 -15.43 -24.28 17.46
N LEU A 675 -14.46 -23.77 18.23
CA LEU A 675 -13.31 -24.55 18.68
C LEU A 675 -13.67 -25.48 19.85
N ILE A 676 -14.37 -24.96 20.86
CA ILE A 676 -14.62 -25.65 22.13
C ILE A 676 -15.95 -26.42 22.12
N GLY A 677 -16.89 -26.05 21.25
CA GLY A 677 -18.23 -26.66 21.20
C GLY A 677 -19.14 -26.23 22.36
N ARG A 678 -18.78 -25.17 23.10
CA ARG A 678 -19.50 -24.66 24.28
C ARG A 678 -19.77 -23.16 24.14
N PRO A 679 -20.70 -22.57 24.94
CA PRO A 679 -20.90 -21.12 24.98
C PRO A 679 -19.58 -20.36 25.19
N PRO A 680 -19.43 -19.12 24.67
CA PRO A 680 -18.17 -18.37 24.71
C PRO A 680 -17.93 -17.68 26.05
N VAL A 681 -18.11 -18.45 27.11
CA VAL A 681 -17.86 -18.08 28.50
C VAL A 681 -17.12 -19.25 29.13
N MET A 682 -16.00 -18.97 29.78
CA MET A 682 -15.18 -20.00 30.39
C MET A 682 -14.78 -19.63 31.82
N VAL A 683 -14.59 -20.67 32.64
CA VAL A 683 -14.02 -20.55 33.98
C VAL A 683 -12.53 -20.89 33.91
N ALA A 684 -11.69 -19.88 34.07
CA ALA A 684 -10.24 -20.05 34.01
C ALA A 684 -9.70 -20.85 35.21
N GLY A 685 -8.48 -21.39 35.05
CA GLY A 685 -7.77 -22.10 36.12
C GLY A 685 -7.37 -21.15 37.24
N MET A 686 -7.91 -21.37 38.44
CA MET A 686 -7.70 -20.55 39.62
C MET A 686 -7.43 -21.44 40.84
N THR A 687 -6.25 -21.29 41.45
CA THR A 687 -6.00 -21.81 42.80
C THR A 687 -6.54 -20.79 43.81
N PRO A 688 -7.45 -21.15 44.74
CA PRO A 688 -7.88 -22.51 45.12
C PRO A 688 -9.15 -23.03 44.42
N THR A 689 -9.94 -22.18 43.76
CA THR A 689 -11.31 -22.48 43.34
C THR A 689 -11.46 -23.67 42.39
N THR A 690 -10.73 -23.69 41.27
CA THR A 690 -10.85 -24.76 40.26
C THR A 690 -9.94 -25.96 40.52
N VAL A 691 -9.47 -26.12 41.77
CA VAL A 691 -8.85 -27.37 42.26
C VAL A 691 -9.94 -28.38 42.64
N SER A 692 -11.14 -27.90 42.99
CA SER A 692 -12.27 -28.73 43.43
C SER A 692 -12.85 -29.57 42.29
N ALA A 693 -12.86 -30.89 42.46
CA ALA A 693 -13.50 -31.81 41.51
C ALA A 693 -15.00 -31.53 41.36
N GLN A 694 -15.67 -31.20 42.46
CA GLN A 694 -17.10 -30.90 42.47
C GLN A 694 -17.40 -29.64 41.64
N PHE A 695 -16.59 -28.59 41.80
CA PHE A 695 -16.81 -27.35 41.06
C PHE A 695 -16.53 -27.51 39.56
N VAL A 696 -15.41 -28.17 39.22
CA VAL A 696 -15.04 -28.43 37.82
C VAL A 696 -16.08 -29.32 37.14
N SER A 697 -16.50 -30.42 37.78
CA SER A 697 -17.52 -31.31 37.21
C SER A 697 -18.89 -30.65 37.07
N ALA A 698 -19.33 -29.86 38.06
CA ALA A 698 -20.57 -29.11 37.97
C ALA A 698 -20.56 -28.10 36.81
N THR A 699 -19.44 -27.41 36.59
CA THR A 699 -19.29 -26.45 35.49
C THR A 699 -19.34 -27.13 34.12
N LEU A 700 -18.66 -28.27 33.97
CA LEU A 700 -18.69 -29.08 32.74
C LEU A 700 -20.10 -29.59 32.45
N ASN A 701 -20.79 -30.12 33.46
CA ASN A 701 -22.16 -30.63 33.34
C ASN A 701 -23.19 -29.51 33.05
N ALA A 702 -22.92 -28.28 33.53
CA ALA A 702 -23.69 -27.10 33.17
C ALA A 702 -23.46 -26.62 31.72
N GLY A 703 -22.55 -27.26 30.97
CA GLY A 703 -22.29 -26.97 29.57
C GLY A 703 -21.19 -25.92 29.32
N TYR A 704 -20.48 -25.46 30.35
CA TYR A 704 -19.43 -24.45 30.22
C TYR A 704 -18.02 -25.07 30.20
N HIS A 705 -17.07 -24.35 29.60
CA HIS A 705 -15.66 -24.73 29.62
C HIS A 705 -15.03 -24.32 30.96
N VAL A 706 -14.16 -25.18 31.51
CA VAL A 706 -13.42 -24.90 32.75
C VAL A 706 -12.04 -25.55 32.72
N GLU A 707 -11.06 -24.86 33.31
CA GLU A 707 -9.72 -25.39 33.50
C GLU A 707 -9.52 -25.91 34.93
N LEU A 708 -9.06 -27.16 35.06
CA LEU A 708 -8.58 -27.71 36.33
C LEU A 708 -7.27 -27.03 36.72
N ALA A 709 -7.26 -26.38 37.89
CA ALA A 709 -6.05 -25.74 38.40
C ALA A 709 -5.02 -26.78 38.87
N GLY A 710 -3.95 -26.96 38.09
CA GLY A 710 -2.83 -27.83 38.44
C GLY A 710 -2.07 -27.36 39.68
N GLY A 711 -2.08 -26.06 39.98
CA GLY A 711 -1.34 -25.46 41.09
C GLY A 711 -1.68 -26.01 42.49
N GLY A 712 -2.87 -26.60 42.67
CA GLY A 712 -3.28 -27.25 43.92
C GLY A 712 -2.82 -28.70 44.09
N HIS A 713 -2.05 -29.24 43.13
CA HIS A 713 -1.58 -30.63 43.14
C HIS A 713 -0.05 -30.65 43.22
N PHE A 714 0.52 -31.50 44.07
CA PHE A 714 1.97 -31.50 44.36
C PHE A 714 2.70 -32.74 43.87
N THR A 715 1.96 -33.76 43.40
CA THR A 715 2.49 -35.00 42.84
C THR A 715 1.65 -35.45 41.64
N GLU A 716 2.21 -36.33 40.81
CA GLU A 716 1.49 -36.96 39.70
C GLU A 716 0.23 -37.69 40.18
N ALA A 717 0.36 -38.49 41.24
CA ALA A 717 -0.74 -39.26 41.82
C ALA A 717 -1.92 -38.37 42.23
N MET A 718 -1.66 -37.25 42.90
CA MET A 718 -2.72 -36.32 43.31
C MET A 718 -3.50 -35.76 42.12
N LEU A 719 -2.80 -35.35 41.05
CA LEU A 719 -3.45 -34.78 39.86
C LEU A 719 -4.20 -35.87 39.09
N ARG A 720 -3.62 -37.06 38.96
CA ARG A 720 -4.26 -38.22 38.32
C ARG A 720 -5.53 -38.64 39.05
N ASP A 721 -5.49 -38.75 40.38
CA ASP A 721 -6.65 -39.05 41.22
C ASP A 721 -7.72 -37.97 41.09
N LYS A 722 -7.31 -36.68 41.01
CA LYS A 722 -8.25 -35.59 40.78
C LYS A 722 -8.95 -35.69 39.43
N VAL A 723 -8.21 -35.97 38.36
CA VAL A 723 -8.80 -36.16 37.02
C VAL A 723 -9.76 -37.34 37.04
N LYS A 724 -9.39 -38.46 37.68
CA LYS A 724 -10.26 -39.63 37.83
C LYS A 724 -11.56 -39.30 38.59
N ASP A 725 -11.47 -38.59 39.70
CA ASP A 725 -12.65 -38.12 40.48
C ASP A 725 -13.55 -37.16 39.69
N ILE A 726 -12.98 -36.35 38.79
CA ILE A 726 -13.80 -35.51 37.89
C ILE A 726 -14.50 -36.40 36.85
N MET A 727 -13.80 -37.37 36.26
CA MET A 727 -14.38 -38.25 35.23
C MET A 727 -15.53 -39.11 35.77
N THR A 728 -15.56 -39.46 37.06
CA THR A 728 -16.70 -40.19 37.65
C THR A 728 -17.95 -39.32 37.85
N ARG A 729 -17.82 -37.99 37.82
CA ARG A 729 -18.91 -37.02 38.08
C ARG A 729 -19.44 -36.35 36.82
N VAL A 730 -18.64 -36.35 35.76
CA VAL A 730 -18.92 -35.62 34.54
C VAL A 730 -19.72 -36.49 33.56
N ALA A 731 -20.75 -35.94 32.94
CA ALA A 731 -21.55 -36.66 31.95
C ALA A 731 -20.72 -37.03 30.70
N PRO A 732 -20.99 -38.17 30.05
CA PRO A 732 -20.26 -38.59 28.85
C PRO A 732 -20.22 -37.51 27.76
N GLY A 733 -19.08 -37.41 27.08
CA GLY A 733 -18.86 -36.42 26.01
C GLY A 733 -18.27 -35.08 26.48
N ASN A 734 -18.21 -34.84 27.78
CA ASN A 734 -17.48 -33.70 28.33
C ASN A 734 -15.97 -34.00 28.43
N ALA A 735 -15.16 -32.96 28.30
CA ALA A 735 -13.71 -33.03 28.32
C ALA A 735 -13.15 -31.95 29.25
N ILE A 736 -11.93 -32.16 29.74
CA ILE A 736 -11.26 -31.28 30.70
C ILE A 736 -10.05 -30.61 30.05
N THR A 737 -9.82 -29.35 30.41
CA THR A 737 -8.56 -28.65 30.15
C THR A 737 -7.78 -28.50 31.45
N ILE A 738 -6.46 -28.71 31.42
CA ILE A 738 -5.61 -28.62 32.61
C ILE A 738 -4.76 -27.35 32.55
N ASN A 739 -4.87 -26.50 33.59
CA ASN A 739 -4.02 -25.33 33.77
C ASN A 739 -2.74 -25.73 34.52
N MET A 740 -1.60 -25.73 33.81
CA MET A 740 -0.29 -26.15 34.31
C MET A 740 0.58 -24.94 34.67
N MET A 741 1.43 -25.09 35.69
CA MET A 741 2.24 -23.99 36.23
C MET A 741 3.64 -23.99 35.61
N PHE A 742 3.84 -23.23 34.53
CA PHE A 742 5.10 -23.24 33.76
C PHE A 742 6.31 -22.74 34.58
N LEU A 743 6.16 -21.61 35.29
CA LEU A 743 7.21 -21.07 36.14
C LEU A 743 7.47 -21.85 37.44
N ASN A 744 6.75 -22.95 37.71
CA ASN A 744 7.04 -23.85 38.83
C ASN A 744 7.66 -25.15 38.29
N PRO A 745 9.00 -25.27 38.23
CA PRO A 745 9.67 -26.41 37.59
C PRO A 745 9.27 -27.75 38.20
N ARG A 746 9.05 -27.80 39.52
CA ARG A 746 8.63 -29.02 40.23
C ARG A 746 7.25 -29.48 39.78
N GLN A 747 6.30 -28.55 39.64
CA GLN A 747 4.96 -28.88 39.17
C GLN A 747 4.96 -29.21 37.68
N TRP A 748 5.66 -28.42 36.86
CA TRP A 748 5.78 -28.65 35.42
C TRP A 748 6.35 -30.04 35.10
N ALA A 749 7.39 -30.47 35.83
CA ALA A 749 8.09 -31.74 35.62
C ALA A 749 7.18 -32.98 35.67
N PHE A 750 6.08 -32.95 36.44
CA PHE A 750 5.10 -34.04 36.45
C PHE A 750 3.81 -33.69 35.72
N GLN A 751 3.36 -32.42 35.71
CA GLN A 751 2.11 -32.03 35.06
C GLN A 751 2.17 -32.21 33.55
N TYR A 752 3.28 -31.79 32.93
CA TYR A 752 3.42 -31.81 31.48
C TYR A 752 3.47 -33.25 30.92
N PRO A 753 4.33 -34.17 31.42
CA PRO A 753 4.29 -35.57 30.97
C PRO A 753 2.96 -36.26 31.27
N LEU A 754 2.35 -35.98 32.43
CA LEU A 754 1.09 -36.60 32.84
C LEU A 754 -0.04 -36.26 31.88
N VAL A 755 -0.14 -35.02 31.39
CA VAL A 755 -1.24 -34.64 30.48
C VAL A 755 -1.19 -35.43 29.18
N GLN A 756 0.02 -35.73 28.68
CA GLN A 756 0.23 -36.55 27.50
C GLN A 756 -0.06 -38.02 27.79
N ALA A 757 0.31 -38.51 28.97
CA ALA A 757 -0.01 -39.87 29.41
C ALA A 757 -1.53 -40.08 29.52
N LEU A 758 -2.23 -39.21 30.26
CA LEU A 758 -3.70 -39.23 30.38
C LEU A 758 -4.38 -39.25 29.01
N ARG A 759 -3.90 -38.43 28.07
CA ARG A 759 -4.45 -38.39 26.72
C ARG A 759 -4.25 -39.71 25.97
N ARG A 760 -3.06 -40.30 26.02
CA ARG A 760 -2.77 -41.63 25.41
C ARG A 760 -3.56 -42.76 26.07
N GLU A 761 -3.83 -42.65 27.37
CA GLU A 761 -4.65 -43.58 28.14
C GLU A 761 -6.16 -43.44 27.85
N GLY A 762 -6.57 -42.48 27.02
CA GLY A 762 -7.96 -42.30 26.61
C GLY A 762 -8.78 -41.37 27.50
N TYR A 763 -8.17 -40.68 28.48
CA TYR A 763 -8.88 -39.64 29.22
C TYR A 763 -9.25 -38.48 28.28
N PRO A 764 -10.44 -37.86 28.45
CA PRO A 764 -10.89 -36.76 27.62
C PRO A 764 -10.23 -35.44 28.05
N VAL A 765 -8.90 -35.40 28.03
CA VAL A 765 -8.13 -34.16 28.18
C VAL A 765 -8.04 -33.51 26.80
N GLU A 766 -8.80 -32.44 26.58
CA GLU A 766 -8.89 -31.82 25.25
C GLU A 766 -7.94 -30.66 25.03
N GLY A 767 -7.47 -30.03 26.11
CA GLY A 767 -6.65 -28.84 26.06
C GLY A 767 -5.75 -28.68 27.27
N VAL A 768 -4.78 -27.78 27.13
CA VAL A 768 -3.93 -27.35 28.25
C VAL A 768 -3.79 -25.85 28.28
N CYS A 769 -3.67 -25.28 29.47
CA CYS A 769 -3.26 -23.89 29.65
C CYS A 769 -1.86 -23.85 30.24
N VAL A 770 -0.92 -23.25 29.52
CA VAL A 770 0.43 -22.93 30.01
C VAL A 770 0.31 -21.61 30.77
N ALA A 771 0.18 -21.71 32.10
CA ALA A 771 -0.06 -20.58 32.98
C ALA A 771 1.21 -20.15 33.73
N ALA A 772 1.13 -18.95 34.32
CA ALA A 772 2.24 -18.30 35.01
C ALA A 772 3.46 -18.16 34.08
N GLY A 773 3.33 -17.38 33.00
CA GLY A 773 4.40 -17.10 32.04
C GLY A 773 4.16 -17.70 30.66
N VAL A 774 4.69 -17.03 29.63
CA VAL A 774 4.72 -17.53 28.24
C VAL A 774 6.11 -18.11 27.98
N PRO A 775 6.26 -19.38 27.56
CA PRO A 775 7.56 -19.98 27.26
C PRO A 775 8.31 -19.25 26.15
N SER A 776 9.64 -19.36 26.09
CA SER A 776 10.41 -18.85 24.95
C SER A 776 9.91 -19.45 23.64
N PHE A 777 10.25 -18.81 22.51
CA PHE A 777 9.76 -19.22 21.20
C PHE A 777 10.09 -20.70 20.89
N GLU A 778 11.31 -21.13 21.18
CA GLU A 778 11.80 -22.50 20.95
C GLU A 778 11.08 -23.50 21.85
N VAL A 779 11.02 -23.21 23.16
CA VAL A 779 10.37 -24.08 24.16
C VAL A 779 8.87 -24.20 23.87
N ALA A 780 8.22 -23.11 23.48
CA ALA A 780 6.82 -23.13 23.07
C ALA A 780 6.63 -24.03 21.84
N GLY A 781 7.52 -23.96 20.84
CA GLY A 781 7.43 -24.81 19.66
C GLY A 781 7.54 -26.31 19.96
N GLU A 782 8.46 -26.69 20.84
CA GLU A 782 8.57 -28.07 21.32
C GLU A 782 7.31 -28.53 22.04
N ILE A 783 6.78 -27.70 22.95
CA ILE A 783 5.54 -27.96 23.69
C ILE A 783 4.37 -28.15 22.73
N LEU A 784 4.16 -27.22 21.79
CA LEU A 784 3.04 -27.29 20.85
C LEU A 784 3.13 -28.52 19.96
N THR A 785 4.31 -28.84 19.43
CA THR A 785 4.52 -30.02 18.58
C THR A 785 4.22 -31.31 19.33
N SER A 786 4.72 -31.43 20.56
CA SER A 786 4.52 -32.63 21.39
C SER A 786 3.06 -32.82 21.83
N LEU A 787 2.37 -31.73 22.16
CA LEU A 787 0.94 -31.77 22.51
C LEU A 787 0.05 -32.06 21.30
N ALA A 788 0.38 -31.49 20.13
CA ALA A 788 -0.29 -31.82 18.88
C ALA A 788 -0.18 -33.32 18.58
N ALA A 789 1.02 -33.89 18.72
CA ALA A 789 1.30 -35.30 18.44
C ALA A 789 0.52 -36.27 19.34
N CYS A 790 0.20 -35.89 20.58
CA CYS A 790 -0.65 -36.70 21.46
C CYS A 790 -2.16 -36.41 21.31
N GLY A 791 -2.55 -35.53 20.37
CA GLY A 791 -3.96 -35.27 20.05
C GLY A 791 -4.65 -34.28 21.00
N ILE A 792 -3.89 -33.37 21.63
CA ILE A 792 -4.44 -32.20 22.31
C ILE A 792 -4.99 -31.23 21.25
N LYS A 793 -6.21 -30.74 21.46
CA LYS A 793 -6.94 -29.93 20.47
C LYS A 793 -6.62 -28.44 20.53
N HIS A 794 -6.24 -27.93 21.70
CA HIS A 794 -5.93 -26.52 21.88
C HIS A 794 -4.92 -26.29 23.01
N VAL A 795 -4.15 -25.22 22.89
CA VAL A 795 -3.23 -24.74 23.93
C VAL A 795 -3.58 -23.31 24.29
N ALA A 796 -3.66 -23.00 25.57
CA ALA A 796 -3.90 -21.65 26.06
C ALA A 796 -2.65 -21.03 26.67
N PHE A 797 -2.48 -19.73 26.45
CA PHE A 797 -1.48 -18.90 27.12
C PHE A 797 -2.16 -17.75 27.84
N LYS A 798 -1.62 -17.37 29.01
CA LYS A 798 -2.05 -16.22 29.81
C LYS A 798 -0.97 -15.13 29.79
N PRO A 799 -0.85 -14.32 28.71
CA PRO A 799 0.14 -13.25 28.66
C PRO A 799 -0.20 -12.15 29.65
N GLY A 800 0.80 -11.74 30.45
CA GLY A 800 0.63 -10.70 31.47
C GLY A 800 1.08 -9.30 31.04
N SER A 801 1.64 -9.15 29.84
CA SER A 801 2.17 -7.88 29.31
C SER A 801 1.93 -7.75 27.80
N ALA A 802 2.09 -6.54 27.27
CA ALA A 802 2.11 -6.24 25.83
C ALA A 802 3.15 -7.10 25.08
N ASP A 803 4.37 -7.20 25.62
CA ASP A 803 5.43 -8.02 25.02
C ASP A 803 5.07 -9.51 25.03
N ALA A 804 4.44 -10.01 26.11
CA ALA A 804 3.99 -11.39 26.19
C ALA A 804 2.84 -11.68 25.21
N ILE A 805 1.97 -10.70 24.91
CA ILE A 805 0.97 -10.83 23.83
C ILE A 805 1.68 -11.04 22.50
N MET A 806 2.67 -10.21 22.18
CA MET A 806 3.43 -10.33 20.93
C MET A 806 4.24 -11.63 20.85
N GLN A 807 4.73 -12.14 21.98
CA GLN A 807 5.36 -13.46 22.05
C GLN A 807 4.37 -14.58 21.70
N VAL A 808 3.14 -14.55 22.21
CA VAL A 808 2.07 -15.49 21.84
C VAL A 808 1.73 -15.37 20.35
N VAL A 809 1.69 -14.15 19.80
CA VAL A 809 1.48 -13.92 18.37
C VAL A 809 2.58 -14.60 17.55
N ARG A 810 3.86 -14.38 17.86
CA ARG A 810 4.99 -15.03 17.16
C ARG A 810 4.92 -16.55 17.24
N ILE A 811 4.61 -17.10 18.42
CA ILE A 811 4.42 -18.55 18.62
C ILE A 811 3.31 -19.07 17.71
N ALA A 812 2.19 -18.34 17.62
CA ALA A 812 1.04 -18.72 16.79
C ALA A 812 1.34 -18.64 15.30
N GLU A 813 2.09 -17.63 14.85
CA GLU A 813 2.54 -17.49 13.46
C GLU A 813 3.39 -18.69 13.03
N ALA A 814 4.26 -19.18 13.91
CA ALA A 814 5.11 -20.34 13.64
C ALA A 814 4.37 -21.70 13.69
N HIS A 815 3.18 -21.76 14.31
CA HIS A 815 2.41 -23.00 14.48
C HIS A 815 0.96 -22.84 14.00
N PRO A 816 0.71 -22.55 12.71
CA PRO A 816 -0.59 -22.13 12.20
C PRO A 816 -1.69 -23.21 12.30
N SER A 817 -1.32 -24.49 12.46
CA SER A 817 -2.26 -25.60 12.60
C SER A 817 -2.78 -25.80 14.03
N MET A 818 -2.07 -25.31 15.04
CA MET A 818 -2.43 -25.48 16.44
C MET A 818 -3.35 -24.33 16.89
N PRO A 819 -4.59 -24.61 17.34
CA PRO A 819 -5.46 -23.60 17.92
C PRO A 819 -4.90 -23.08 19.25
N ILE A 820 -4.74 -21.76 19.35
CA ILE A 820 -4.19 -21.11 20.54
C ILE A 820 -5.24 -20.22 21.19
N LEU A 821 -5.55 -20.45 22.47
CA LEU A 821 -6.37 -19.54 23.27
C LEU A 821 -5.46 -18.49 23.91
N LEU A 822 -5.56 -17.24 23.45
CA LEU A 822 -4.89 -16.12 24.11
C LEU A 822 -5.86 -15.57 25.17
N GLN A 823 -5.60 -15.90 26.43
CA GLN A 823 -6.41 -15.47 27.57
C GLN A 823 -5.83 -14.18 28.15
N TRP A 824 -6.34 -13.04 27.67
CA TRP A 824 -5.91 -11.73 28.11
C TRP A 824 -6.62 -11.33 29.40
N THR A 825 -5.83 -10.97 30.42
CA THR A 825 -6.32 -10.41 31.68
C THR A 825 -5.47 -9.20 32.07
N GLY A 826 -6.10 -8.03 32.14
CA GLY A 826 -5.46 -6.82 32.68
C GLY A 826 -5.29 -6.87 34.21
N GLY A 827 -4.60 -5.87 34.75
CA GLY A 827 -4.20 -5.78 36.16
C GLY A 827 -5.35 -5.62 37.16
N ARG A 828 -6.58 -5.35 36.70
CA ARG A 828 -7.79 -5.34 37.55
C ARG A 828 -8.32 -6.75 37.91
N ALA A 829 -7.56 -7.79 37.60
CA ALA A 829 -7.96 -9.18 37.83
C ALA A 829 -7.76 -9.57 39.30
N GLY A 830 -8.54 -10.52 39.79
CA GLY A 830 -8.29 -11.14 41.09
C GLY A 830 -7.12 -12.15 41.05
N GLY A 831 -6.50 -12.40 42.21
CA GLY A 831 -5.37 -13.33 42.32
C GLY A 831 -4.04 -12.72 41.87
N HIS A 832 -3.15 -13.54 41.28
CA HIS A 832 -1.92 -13.03 40.67
C HIS A 832 -2.28 -12.22 39.42
N HIS A 833 -2.00 -10.92 39.43
CA HIS A 833 -2.38 -10.00 38.36
C HIS A 833 -1.17 -9.23 37.81
N SER A 834 -1.34 -8.67 36.61
CA SER A 834 -0.35 -7.78 35.99
C SER A 834 -0.48 -6.33 36.50
N PHE A 835 0.40 -5.45 36.03
CA PHE A 835 0.29 -4.00 36.22
C PHE A 835 -0.34 -3.29 35.01
N GLU A 836 -0.79 -4.06 34.01
CA GLU A 836 -1.29 -3.53 32.74
C GLU A 836 -2.73 -3.03 32.84
N ASP A 837 -3.07 -2.00 32.06
CA ASP A 837 -4.46 -1.70 31.77
C ASP A 837 -5.10 -2.80 30.91
N MET A 838 -6.41 -3.01 31.02
CA MET A 838 -7.11 -4.04 30.24
C MET A 838 -7.23 -3.68 28.76
N HIS A 839 -7.33 -2.40 28.40
CA HIS A 839 -7.65 -1.95 27.05
C HIS A 839 -6.41 -1.55 26.25
N ALA A 840 -5.45 -0.86 26.85
CA ALA A 840 -4.31 -0.29 26.13
C ALA A 840 -3.49 -1.33 25.35
N PRO A 841 -3.09 -2.49 25.92
CA PRO A 841 -2.38 -3.53 25.17
C PRO A 841 -3.23 -4.17 24.06
N MET A 842 -4.56 -4.24 24.25
CA MET A 842 -5.46 -4.71 23.20
C MET A 842 -5.55 -3.71 22.06
N LEU A 843 -5.73 -2.42 22.32
CA LEU A 843 -5.73 -1.40 21.26
C LEU A 843 -4.42 -1.34 20.48
N GLU A 844 -3.30 -1.72 21.10
CA GLU A 844 -1.98 -1.77 20.47
C GLU A 844 -1.77 -3.03 19.62
N HIS A 845 -2.21 -4.19 20.10
CA HIS A 845 -1.86 -5.48 19.49
C HIS A 845 -3.03 -6.27 18.89
N TYR A 846 -4.26 -5.76 18.95
CA TYR A 846 -5.43 -6.45 18.39
C TYR A 846 -5.24 -6.79 16.91
N ALA A 847 -4.66 -5.87 16.13
CA ALA A 847 -4.31 -6.09 14.74
C ALA A 847 -3.40 -7.32 14.55
N ALA A 848 -2.28 -7.37 15.28
CA ALA A 848 -1.34 -8.49 15.24
C ALA A 848 -1.99 -9.81 15.66
N ILE A 849 -2.83 -9.79 16.70
CA ILE A 849 -3.62 -10.96 17.12
C ILE A 849 -4.54 -11.44 16.00
N ARG A 850 -5.24 -10.54 15.31
CA ARG A 850 -6.21 -10.90 14.26
C ARG A 850 -5.56 -11.39 12.97
N ARG A 851 -4.31 -11.05 12.69
CA ARG A 851 -3.53 -11.63 11.57
C ARG A 851 -3.30 -13.14 11.76
N CYS A 852 -3.27 -13.62 13.01
CA CYS A 852 -3.15 -15.04 13.33
C CYS A 852 -4.50 -15.77 13.34
N LYS A 853 -4.81 -16.48 12.24
CA LYS A 853 -6.08 -17.22 12.08
C LYS A 853 -6.26 -18.38 13.07
N ASN A 854 -5.22 -18.83 13.76
CA ASN A 854 -5.28 -19.85 14.80
C ASN A 854 -5.47 -19.30 16.23
N ILE A 855 -5.39 -17.99 16.47
CA ILE A 855 -5.62 -17.41 17.81
C ILE A 855 -7.10 -17.20 18.10
N VAL A 856 -7.59 -17.78 19.19
CA VAL A 856 -8.87 -17.47 19.83
C VAL A 856 -8.60 -16.50 20.98
N LEU A 857 -8.94 -15.23 20.80
CA LEU A 857 -8.81 -14.20 21.83
C LEU A 857 -9.95 -14.32 22.85
N VAL A 858 -9.60 -14.49 24.12
CA VAL A 858 -10.51 -14.49 25.25
C VAL A 858 -10.11 -13.35 26.19
N ALA A 859 -11.05 -12.46 26.51
CA ALA A 859 -10.83 -11.38 27.46
C ALA A 859 -11.44 -11.75 28.82
N GLY A 860 -10.68 -11.54 29.89
CA GLY A 860 -11.14 -11.62 31.27
C GLY A 860 -10.71 -10.38 32.06
N SER A 861 -10.82 -10.43 33.39
CA SER A 861 -10.51 -9.33 34.34
C SER A 861 -11.68 -8.36 34.57
N GLY A 862 -12.42 -8.58 35.67
CA GLY A 862 -13.50 -7.69 36.13
C GLY A 862 -14.81 -7.80 35.33
N LEU A 863 -15.12 -8.96 34.78
CA LEU A 863 -16.37 -9.25 34.06
C LEU A 863 -17.25 -10.17 34.91
N GLY A 864 -18.52 -9.82 35.10
CA GLY A 864 -19.44 -10.57 35.97
C GLY A 864 -20.90 -10.58 35.53
N GLY A 865 -21.31 -9.75 34.56
CA GLY A 865 -22.67 -9.68 34.06
C GLY A 865 -22.77 -9.65 32.53
N VAL A 866 -23.99 -9.39 32.05
CA VAL A 866 -24.24 -9.24 30.61
C VAL A 866 -23.85 -7.83 30.14
N GLN A 867 -24.18 -6.79 30.90
CA GLN A 867 -24.02 -5.40 30.48
C GLN A 867 -22.56 -4.97 30.34
N ASP A 868 -21.69 -5.46 31.22
CA ASP A 868 -20.24 -5.24 31.19
C ASP A 868 -19.52 -6.12 30.15
N THR A 869 -20.01 -7.33 29.88
CA THR A 869 -19.37 -8.28 28.96
C THR A 869 -19.78 -8.12 27.50
N LEU A 870 -21.04 -7.79 27.24
CA LEU A 870 -21.60 -7.70 25.88
C LEU A 870 -20.81 -6.76 24.95
N PRO A 871 -20.35 -5.56 25.38
CA PRO A 871 -19.55 -4.68 24.54
C PRO A 871 -18.26 -5.33 24.01
N TYR A 872 -17.65 -6.27 24.76
CA TYR A 872 -16.46 -7.00 24.32
C TYR A 872 -16.78 -8.05 23.26
N LEU A 873 -17.96 -8.66 23.33
CA LEU A 873 -18.45 -9.61 22.32
C LEU A 873 -18.86 -8.90 21.02
N THR A 874 -19.54 -7.76 21.12
CA THR A 874 -19.98 -6.98 19.93
C THR A 874 -18.83 -6.20 19.31
N GLY A 875 -17.83 -5.80 20.11
CA GLY A 875 -16.69 -4.98 19.68
C GLY A 875 -16.86 -3.48 19.96
N ASP A 876 -18.00 -3.06 20.52
CA ASP A 876 -18.35 -1.65 20.74
C ASP A 876 -17.39 -0.93 21.71
N TRP A 877 -16.73 -1.70 22.58
CA TRP A 877 -15.72 -1.18 23.51
C TRP A 877 -14.58 -0.44 22.79
N GLY A 878 -14.18 -0.90 21.60
CA GLY A 878 -13.13 -0.25 20.80
C GLY A 878 -13.60 1.05 20.17
N ALA A 879 -14.84 1.10 19.68
CA ALA A 879 -15.43 2.29 19.09
C ALA A 879 -15.58 3.42 20.10
N GLY A 880 -16.04 3.12 21.33
CA GLY A 880 -16.16 4.12 22.40
C GLY A 880 -14.81 4.72 22.85
N LEU A 881 -13.74 3.93 22.83
CA LEU A 881 -12.39 4.40 23.20
C LEU A 881 -11.71 5.18 22.07
N CYS A 882 -11.98 4.85 20.81
CA CYS A 882 -11.52 5.64 19.66
C CYS A 882 -12.32 6.95 19.52
N ALA A 883 -13.64 6.92 19.74
CA ALA A 883 -14.50 8.10 19.69
C ALA A 883 -14.20 9.09 20.84
N SER A 884 -13.98 8.60 22.07
CA SER A 884 -13.60 9.46 23.21
C SER A 884 -12.19 10.07 23.10
N ARG A 885 -11.30 9.48 22.28
CA ARG A 885 -10.02 10.09 21.91
C ARG A 885 -10.14 11.22 20.89
N ASN A 886 -11.14 11.16 20.00
CA ASN A 886 -11.42 12.18 18.99
C ASN A 886 -12.36 13.28 19.51
N ALA A 887 -13.20 12.96 20.50
CA ALA A 887 -14.14 13.88 21.12
C ALA A 887 -13.52 14.65 22.29
N VAL A 888 -12.35 15.27 22.12
CA VAL A 888 -11.88 16.41 22.94
C VAL A 888 -11.00 17.39 22.18
#